data_AF-A0A418AWE7-F1
#
_entry.id   AF-A0A418AWE7-F1
#
_cell.length_a   1.000
_cell.length_b   1.000
_cell.length_c   1.000
_cell.angle_alpha   90.00
_cell.angle_beta   90.00
_cell.angle_gamma   90.00
#
_symmetry.space_group_name_H-M   'P 1'
#
loop_
_entity.id
_entity.type
_entity.pdbx_description
1 polymer ?
#
loop_
_entity_poly.entity_id
_entity_poly.type
_entity_poly.pdbx_seq_one_letter_code
_entity_poly.pdbx_strand_id
1 'polypeptide(L)'
;MLRATALLVATSVFNVVAQGATPVCSSAAFAAQTSVPIGPFSVRSLVNGTRICIEVNFASTTAKWAALSLARSANMINVPNGNAVVFDSVKNSVNLHELKAYSVAGVPLQADQSGLAVHKTSSTNGILSFTFERNLVAPSIYDVDVDPAVESNVLWAHADTAWPSLHTDRGAVKFNFVLGSLTTASADAGSFAATAIIGAVTFGCMVLLGLLATHIGRDWHCINHRTVCPPSQHRTSLSWIKLPISDLKIGEAIVVFLYVACIVAVCVTVKSNFPTASSSRLVSLISGHIALVALMFLLLPVARGQHWEVVFGTSHERILKFHRWLGRVWFVACTVHLVLIAVITDVTSTRLYGSQQVVPLYGFIAFLAFASMALLAIDYVRRTFYEVFYYYHRVASIVGLVFALLHSRAVQYAMIFPLVMYGLTFLFRLRTYLNRYATVPKISSSNTVVITLPATSQSTNWARTANPCSFFWINIPAVSLLEWHPFSAIVTPDGQSISFCIKAHSPGSFIDRVYQHVNDHKDAALTVLVDGPHGKPAINMYSYDAVVLVAGGIGITPMLNVINRHRHQNVHTTTFHLHWVVRTTDDILAVEDLMFPLPDGVKATFYVTAPADKTMDATSNLQVHTGDYIPYTQGKPILDEFINTGRYHGTKVGVMACGPPRLVQEAQWRSHNCCFDFHKEVFIF
;
A
#
# COMPACT_ATOMS: atom_id res chain seq x y z
N MET A 1 46.90 -69.15 27.87
CA MET A 1 48.36 -69.33 27.93
C MET A 1 48.97 -68.25 27.05
N LEU A 2 49.41 -67.12 27.62
CA LEU A 2 50.76 -66.81 28.12
C LEU A 2 51.46 -65.89 27.11
N ARG A 3 51.50 -64.57 27.40
CA ARG A 3 52.64 -63.80 27.93
C ARG A 3 53.74 -63.60 26.88
N ALA A 4 53.94 -62.38 26.37
CA ALA A 4 54.71 -61.27 26.97
C ALA A 4 56.23 -61.40 26.79
N THR A 5 56.81 -60.52 25.97
CA THR A 5 58.19 -59.98 25.97
C THR A 5 58.25 -59.02 24.76
N ALA A 6 58.79 -57.80 24.80
CA ALA A 6 59.99 -57.37 25.49
C ALA A 6 59.95 -55.86 25.84
N LEU A 7 60.76 -55.53 26.85
CA LEU A 7 60.96 -54.23 27.48
C LEU A 7 62.45 -53.86 27.33
N LEU A 8 62.73 -52.56 27.10
CA LEU A 8 63.98 -51.81 27.36
C LEU A 8 65.24 -52.05 26.50
N VAL A 9 65.71 -50.97 25.82
CA VAL A 9 66.98 -50.22 26.01
C VAL A 9 66.85 -48.92 25.15
N ALA A 10 66.51 -47.76 25.71
CA ALA A 10 67.41 -46.69 26.21
C ALA A 10 68.37 -46.11 25.13
N THR A 11 67.96 -45.04 24.44
CA THR A 11 68.43 -43.64 24.65
C THR A 11 69.92 -43.38 24.41
N SER A 12 70.25 -42.65 23.34
CA SER A 12 70.97 -41.37 23.42
C SER A 12 71.27 -40.76 22.04
N VAL A 13 71.27 -39.43 22.02
CA VAL A 13 71.83 -38.51 21.00
C VAL A 13 70.95 -38.23 19.78
N PHE A 14 70.03 -37.28 19.92
CA PHE A 14 69.99 -36.06 19.08
C PHE A 14 69.20 -34.98 19.84
N ASN A 15 69.89 -34.28 20.75
CA ASN A 15 69.48 -32.95 21.17
C ASN A 15 69.77 -31.98 20.01
N VAL A 16 68.82 -31.85 19.09
CA VAL A 16 68.73 -30.61 18.30
C VAL A 16 67.89 -29.66 19.13
N VAL A 17 68.56 -28.67 19.70
CA VAL A 17 67.93 -27.51 20.33
C VAL A 17 66.99 -26.89 19.30
N ALA A 18 65.68 -27.09 19.46
CA ALA A 18 64.69 -26.28 18.80
C ALA A 18 64.84 -24.86 19.35
N GLN A 19 65.51 -23.99 18.59
CA GLN A 19 65.44 -22.55 18.81
C GLN A 19 63.96 -22.17 18.86
N GLY A 20 63.49 -21.71 20.01
CA GLY A 20 62.12 -21.22 20.17
C GLY A 20 61.90 -20.09 19.17
N ALA A 21 61.08 -20.36 18.15
CA ALA A 21 60.64 -19.31 17.24
C ALA A 21 59.92 -18.26 18.08
N THR A 22 60.48 -17.05 18.14
CA THR A 22 59.83 -15.91 18.79
C THR A 22 58.44 -15.71 18.17
N PRO A 23 57.36 -15.56 18.97
CA PRO A 23 56.04 -15.29 18.44
C PRO A 23 56.06 -14.11 17.47
N VAL A 24 55.29 -14.18 16.39
CA VAL A 24 55.28 -13.16 15.32
C VAL A 24 54.95 -11.79 15.92
N CYS A 25 54.03 -11.75 16.87
CA CYS A 25 53.63 -10.54 17.60
C CYS A 25 54.73 -9.88 18.45
N SER A 26 55.81 -10.61 18.78
CA SER A 26 56.95 -10.10 19.54
C SER A 26 58.14 -9.69 18.67
N SER A 27 58.03 -9.85 17.34
CA SER A 27 59.11 -9.56 16.42
C SER A 27 59.27 -8.05 16.16
N ALA A 28 60.51 -7.61 15.94
CA ALA A 28 60.79 -6.23 15.52
C ALA A 28 60.12 -5.89 14.17
N ALA A 29 59.98 -6.88 13.29
CA ALA A 29 59.29 -6.74 12.01
C ALA A 29 57.79 -6.40 12.20
N PHE A 30 57.15 -6.93 13.25
CA PHE A 30 55.76 -6.58 13.58
C PHE A 30 55.68 -5.16 14.14
N ALA A 31 56.58 -4.79 15.06
CA ALA A 31 56.63 -3.43 15.60
C ALA A 31 56.85 -2.34 14.53
N ALA A 32 57.53 -2.69 13.43
CA ALA A 32 57.76 -1.80 12.29
C ALA A 32 56.55 -1.67 11.32
N GLN A 33 55.51 -2.50 11.46
CA GLN A 33 54.34 -2.42 10.58
C GLN A 33 53.51 -1.16 10.84
N THR A 34 52.96 -0.59 9.77
CA THR A 34 52.06 0.55 9.84
C THR A 34 50.69 0.13 10.40
N SER A 35 50.10 0.99 11.22
CA SER A 35 48.72 0.81 11.69
C SER A 35 47.77 1.46 10.70
N VAL A 36 46.82 0.70 10.18
CA VAL A 36 45.89 1.13 9.13
C VAL A 36 44.49 1.33 9.72
N PRO A 37 43.83 2.48 9.51
CA PRO A 37 42.49 2.74 10.06
C PRO A 37 41.41 1.95 9.33
N ILE A 38 40.61 1.18 10.06
CA ILE A 38 39.47 0.40 9.56
C ILE A 38 38.15 0.87 10.19
N GLY A 39 37.72 2.08 9.81
CA GLY A 39 36.63 2.79 10.51
C GLY A 39 37.17 3.50 11.76
N PRO A 40 36.53 3.39 12.93
CA PRO A 40 37.02 3.99 14.17
C PRO A 40 38.16 3.18 14.83
N PHE A 41 38.44 1.98 14.30
CA PHE A 41 39.52 1.11 14.73
C PHE A 41 40.77 1.35 13.89
N SER A 42 41.93 0.97 14.41
CA SER A 42 43.17 0.85 13.62
C SER A 42 43.77 -0.53 13.82
N VAL A 43 44.21 -1.15 12.73
CA VAL A 43 44.74 -2.50 12.70
C VAL A 43 46.16 -2.49 12.16
N ARG A 44 47.05 -3.16 12.88
CA ARG A 44 48.40 -3.49 12.44
C ARG A 44 48.50 -4.99 12.30
N SER A 45 49.06 -5.48 11.21
CA SER A 45 49.22 -6.92 10.97
C SER A 45 50.57 -7.29 10.38
N LEU A 46 51.06 -8.49 10.70
CA LEU A 46 52.20 -9.11 10.03
C LEU A 46 51.91 -10.59 9.79
N VAL A 47 52.03 -11.01 8.53
CA VAL A 47 52.03 -12.43 8.15
C VAL A 47 53.48 -12.93 8.15
N ASN A 48 53.75 -14.03 8.85
CA ASN A 48 55.05 -14.68 8.85
C ASN A 48 54.88 -16.21 8.86
N GLY A 49 55.30 -16.87 7.79
CA GLY A 49 55.07 -18.30 7.59
C GLY A 49 53.58 -18.63 7.56
N THR A 50 53.14 -19.56 8.41
CA THR A 50 51.75 -20.01 8.50
C THR A 50 50.91 -19.24 9.52
N ARG A 51 51.46 -18.16 10.11
CA ARG A 51 50.81 -17.40 11.17
C ARG A 51 50.66 -15.92 10.80
N ILE A 52 49.68 -15.30 11.41
CA ILE A 52 49.43 -13.86 11.35
C ILE A 52 49.30 -13.29 12.75
N CYS A 53 50.00 -12.19 13.01
CA CYS A 53 49.78 -11.36 14.17
C CYS A 53 48.89 -10.18 13.81
N ILE A 54 47.92 -9.85 14.66
CA ILE A 54 47.00 -8.73 14.51
C ILE A 54 46.96 -7.94 15.82
N GLU A 55 47.27 -6.64 15.76
CA GLU A 55 47.00 -5.67 16.82
C GLU A 55 45.83 -4.78 16.41
N VAL A 56 44.88 -4.64 17.33
CA VAL A 56 43.69 -3.82 17.16
C VAL A 56 43.72 -2.72 18.20
N ASN A 57 43.64 -1.47 17.76
CA ASN A 57 43.55 -0.30 18.64
C ASN A 57 42.27 0.47 18.36
N PHE A 58 41.53 0.81 19.42
CA PHE A 58 40.33 1.62 19.36
C PHE A 58 40.38 2.73 20.41
N ALA A 59 40.40 3.98 19.96
CA ALA A 59 40.39 5.14 20.83
C ALA A 59 38.94 5.45 21.25
N SER A 60 38.58 5.12 22.49
CA SER A 60 37.32 5.48 23.12
C SER A 60 37.46 5.53 24.64
N THR A 61 36.97 6.62 25.23
CA THR A 61 36.92 6.80 26.69
C THR A 61 35.70 6.11 27.32
N THR A 62 34.71 5.72 26.52
CA THR A 62 33.44 5.15 27.00
C THR A 62 33.32 3.65 26.73
N ALA A 63 34.07 3.13 25.77
CA ALA A 63 33.93 1.74 25.35
C ALA A 63 34.31 0.73 26.46
N LYS A 64 33.42 -0.24 26.67
CA LYS A 64 33.56 -1.34 27.62
C LYS A 64 33.97 -2.65 26.94
N TRP A 65 33.78 -2.76 25.64
CA TRP A 65 34.34 -3.85 24.85
C TRP A 65 34.51 -3.45 23.39
N ALA A 66 35.43 -4.14 22.72
CA ALA A 66 35.76 -4.01 21.32
C ALA A 66 35.92 -5.40 20.70
N ALA A 67 35.50 -5.58 19.44
CA ALA A 67 35.57 -6.85 18.75
C ALA A 67 36.04 -6.72 17.31
N LEU A 68 36.78 -7.73 16.85
CA LEU A 68 37.22 -7.90 15.47
C LEU A 68 36.83 -9.30 14.99
N SER A 69 36.33 -9.43 13.77
CA SER A 69 35.98 -10.72 13.15
C SER A 69 36.47 -10.78 11.72
N LEU A 70 37.00 -11.94 11.32
CA LEU A 70 37.26 -12.27 9.92
C LEU A 70 36.04 -13.01 9.38
N ALA A 71 35.44 -12.47 8.31
CA ALA A 71 34.11 -12.86 7.88
C ALA A 71 34.04 -13.26 6.40
N ARG A 72 33.02 -14.06 6.08
CA ARG A 72 32.75 -14.51 4.71
C ARG A 72 32.02 -13.45 3.88
N SER A 73 31.34 -12.52 4.54
CA SER A 73 30.64 -11.38 3.91
C SER A 73 30.68 -10.15 4.84
N ALA A 74 30.18 -9.02 4.37
CA ALA A 74 30.05 -7.79 5.18
C ALA A 74 28.95 -7.87 6.27
N ASN A 75 28.20 -8.97 6.36
CA ASN A 75 27.16 -9.16 7.37
C ASN A 75 27.76 -9.57 8.72
N MET A 76 27.25 -8.98 9.80
CA MET A 76 27.67 -9.27 11.19
C MET A 76 27.43 -10.71 11.64
N ILE A 77 26.46 -11.41 11.02
CA ILE A 77 26.22 -12.83 11.21
C ILE A 77 26.29 -13.46 9.81
N ASN A 78 27.07 -14.52 9.65
CA ASN A 78 27.26 -15.21 8.36
C ASN A 78 26.66 -16.62 8.40
N VAL A 79 26.43 -17.21 7.22
CA VAL A 79 26.09 -18.63 7.07
C VAL A 79 27.14 -19.26 6.16
N PRO A 80 27.88 -20.30 6.62
CA PRO A 80 27.90 -20.83 7.99
C PRO A 80 28.39 -19.79 9.01
N ASN A 81 28.03 -19.99 10.29
CA ASN A 81 28.31 -19.07 11.38
C ASN A 81 29.81 -18.75 11.48
N GLY A 82 30.13 -17.49 11.76
CA GLY A 82 31.48 -17.02 12.00
C GLY A 82 31.81 -16.96 13.50
N ASN A 83 32.98 -16.42 13.83
CA ASN A 83 33.35 -16.05 15.19
C ASN A 83 33.93 -14.63 15.25
N ALA A 84 34.03 -14.05 16.44
CA ALA A 84 34.67 -12.77 16.69
C ALA A 84 35.62 -12.87 17.88
N VAL A 85 36.76 -12.20 17.77
CA VAL A 85 37.67 -11.94 18.89
C VAL A 85 37.11 -10.73 19.64
N VAL A 86 36.68 -10.94 20.89
CA VAL A 86 36.07 -9.91 21.73
C VAL A 86 37.01 -9.59 22.88
N PHE A 87 37.39 -8.32 22.99
CA PHE A 87 38.09 -7.75 24.13
C PHE A 87 37.10 -7.11 25.10
N ASP A 88 36.94 -7.70 26.27
CA ASP A 88 36.19 -7.14 27.41
C ASP A 88 37.16 -6.31 28.25
N SER A 89 37.03 -4.98 28.21
CA SER A 89 37.92 -4.07 28.94
C SER A 89 37.66 -4.05 30.45
N VAL A 90 36.47 -4.49 30.89
CA VAL A 90 36.11 -4.59 32.31
C VAL A 90 36.79 -5.79 32.95
N LYS A 91 36.82 -6.93 32.24
CA LYS A 91 37.51 -8.16 32.69
C LYS A 91 38.98 -8.22 32.26
N ASN A 92 39.41 -7.29 31.41
CA ASN A 92 40.70 -7.31 30.73
C ASN A 92 41.00 -8.68 30.09
N SER A 93 40.01 -9.23 29.38
CA SER A 93 40.10 -10.56 28.77
C SER A 93 39.73 -10.53 27.30
N VAL A 94 40.47 -11.27 26.47
CA VAL A 94 40.19 -11.43 25.04
C VAL A 94 39.80 -12.87 24.79
N ASN A 95 38.60 -13.10 24.26
CA ASN A 95 38.09 -14.44 23.98
C ASN A 95 37.41 -14.50 22.62
N LEU A 96 37.34 -15.70 22.05
CA LEU A 96 36.65 -16.02 20.82
C LEU A 96 35.18 -16.34 21.12
N HIS A 97 34.25 -15.67 20.42
CA HIS A 97 32.81 -15.86 20.56
C HIS A 97 32.19 -16.28 19.23
N GLU A 98 31.26 -17.25 19.25
CA GLU A 98 30.54 -17.70 18.06
C GLU A 98 29.44 -16.71 17.69
N LEU A 99 29.32 -16.34 16.42
CA LEU A 99 28.33 -15.40 15.93
C LEU A 99 27.12 -16.15 15.34
N LYS A 100 26.17 -16.59 16.19
CA LYS A 100 25.01 -17.40 15.77
C LYS A 100 23.78 -16.59 15.41
N ALA A 101 23.54 -15.48 16.11
CA ALA A 101 22.37 -14.63 15.90
C ALA A 101 22.61 -13.19 16.37
N TYR A 102 21.77 -12.26 15.91
CA TYR A 102 21.83 -10.82 16.24
C TYR A 102 21.40 -10.47 17.69
N SER A 103 21.18 -11.48 18.55
CA SER A 103 20.82 -11.29 19.95
C SER A 103 22.02 -11.55 20.85
N VAL A 104 22.06 -10.97 22.05
CA VAL A 104 23.11 -11.23 23.06
C VAL A 104 23.27 -12.72 23.35
N ALA A 105 22.17 -13.47 23.50
CA ALA A 105 22.19 -14.93 23.68
C ALA A 105 22.71 -15.71 22.45
N GLY A 106 22.78 -15.06 21.29
CA GLY A 106 23.27 -15.60 20.03
C GLY A 106 24.78 -15.44 19.84
N VAL A 107 25.48 -14.91 20.85
CA VAL A 107 26.95 -14.72 20.82
C VAL A 107 27.63 -15.45 22.00
N PRO A 108 27.48 -16.78 22.12
CA PRO A 108 28.08 -17.54 23.20
C PRO A 108 29.61 -17.58 23.09
N LEU A 109 30.29 -17.83 24.21
CA LEU A 109 31.72 -18.13 24.22
C LEU A 109 31.99 -19.40 23.38
N GLN A 110 32.96 -19.34 22.48
CA GLN A 110 33.36 -20.51 21.68
C GLN A 110 34.04 -21.53 22.60
N ALA A 111 33.64 -22.80 22.53
CA ALA A 111 34.20 -23.84 23.40
C ALA A 111 35.70 -24.05 23.15
N ASP A 112 36.12 -24.01 21.88
CA ASP A 112 37.52 -24.10 21.48
C ASP A 112 38.12 -22.70 21.28
N GLN A 113 39.12 -22.36 22.10
CA GLN A 113 39.88 -21.11 22.05
C GLN A 113 41.27 -21.29 21.42
N SER A 114 41.65 -22.51 21.01
CA SER A 114 43.00 -22.83 20.54
C SER A 114 43.43 -22.08 19.27
N GLY A 115 42.44 -21.59 18.49
CA GLY A 115 42.66 -20.74 17.33
C GLY A 115 43.13 -19.32 17.64
N LEU A 116 43.19 -18.92 18.92
CA LEU A 116 43.50 -17.57 19.38
C LEU A 116 44.63 -17.59 20.42
N ALA A 117 45.79 -17.01 20.09
CA ALA A 117 46.87 -16.80 21.04
C ALA A 117 46.98 -15.30 21.41
N VAL A 118 46.54 -14.93 22.61
CA VAL A 118 46.56 -13.54 23.08
C VAL A 118 47.95 -13.15 23.59
N HIS A 119 48.51 -12.05 23.09
CA HIS A 119 49.86 -11.59 23.43
C HIS A 119 49.87 -10.36 24.33
N LYS A 120 48.99 -9.38 24.06
CA LYS A 120 48.95 -8.11 24.78
C LYS A 120 47.53 -7.61 24.86
N THR A 121 47.15 -7.08 26.02
CA THR A 121 45.90 -6.34 26.20
C THR A 121 46.19 -5.06 26.98
N SER A 122 45.49 -3.98 26.66
CA SER A 122 45.55 -2.72 27.38
C SER A 122 44.24 -1.95 27.24
N SER A 123 43.83 -1.28 28.31
CA SER A 123 42.67 -0.39 28.34
C SER A 123 43.02 0.91 29.09
N THR A 124 44.18 1.50 28.77
CA THR A 124 44.70 2.71 29.42
C THR A 124 44.50 3.94 28.54
N ASN A 125 44.34 5.12 29.16
CA ASN A 125 44.27 6.41 28.45
C ASN A 125 43.16 6.50 27.39
N GLY A 126 42.04 5.80 27.59
CA GLY A 126 40.93 5.78 26.63
C GLY A 126 41.27 5.08 25.32
N ILE A 127 42.23 4.15 25.31
CA ILE A 127 42.53 3.30 24.16
C ILE A 127 42.38 1.85 24.59
N LEU A 128 41.47 1.14 23.92
CA LEU A 128 41.37 -0.32 24.00
C LEU A 128 42.33 -0.90 22.96
N SER A 129 43.31 -1.68 23.41
CA SER A 129 44.32 -2.31 22.57
C SER A 129 44.38 -3.80 22.89
N PHE A 130 44.30 -4.64 21.87
CA PHE A 130 44.51 -6.07 22.03
C PHE A 130 45.28 -6.64 20.83
N THR A 131 46.25 -7.49 21.13
CA THR A 131 47.12 -8.14 20.15
C THR A 131 46.99 -9.64 20.30
N PHE A 132 46.74 -10.32 19.18
CA PHE A 132 46.63 -11.77 19.13
C PHE A 132 47.27 -12.35 17.87
N GLU A 133 47.65 -13.62 17.97
CA GLU A 133 48.22 -14.42 16.90
C GLU A 133 47.24 -15.55 16.56
N ARG A 134 47.13 -15.88 15.26
CA ARG A 134 46.37 -17.03 14.77
C ARG A 134 47.04 -17.65 13.54
N ASN A 135 46.59 -18.85 13.17
CA ASN A 135 46.99 -19.48 11.90
C ASN A 135 46.28 -18.81 10.72
N LEU A 136 46.96 -18.81 9.56
CA LEU A 136 46.38 -18.38 8.29
C LEU A 136 45.24 -19.31 7.86
N VAL A 137 45.44 -20.62 8.00
CA VAL A 137 44.40 -21.62 7.79
C VAL A 137 43.47 -21.63 8.99
N ALA A 138 42.17 -21.55 8.74
CA ALA A 138 41.08 -21.56 9.70
C ALA A 138 41.20 -22.78 10.63
N PRO A 139 41.43 -22.57 11.94
CA PRO A 139 41.54 -23.67 12.90
C PRO A 139 40.19 -24.35 13.18
N SER A 140 39.07 -23.68 12.84
CA SER A 140 37.72 -24.19 13.04
C SER A 140 36.80 -23.85 11.88
N ILE A 141 35.63 -24.51 11.80
CA ILE A 141 34.58 -24.19 10.83
C ILE A 141 33.98 -22.77 11.00
N TYR A 142 34.21 -22.14 12.15
CA TYR A 142 33.73 -20.79 12.45
C TYR A 142 34.72 -19.71 11.98
N ASP A 143 35.97 -20.11 11.71
CA ASP A 143 37.01 -19.22 11.22
C ASP A 143 37.00 -19.09 9.70
N VAL A 144 37.66 -18.05 9.21
CA VAL A 144 37.90 -17.79 7.79
C VAL A 144 39.40 -17.84 7.54
N ASP A 145 39.79 -18.46 6.42
CA ASP A 145 41.18 -18.49 5.97
C ASP A 145 41.66 -17.08 5.63
N VAL A 146 42.90 -16.77 5.98
CA VAL A 146 43.58 -15.55 5.53
C VAL A 146 44.53 -15.93 4.40
N ASP A 147 44.12 -15.61 3.17
CA ASP A 147 44.99 -15.71 2.01
C ASP A 147 45.76 -14.39 1.84
N PRO A 148 47.11 -14.40 1.94
CA PRO A 148 47.95 -13.21 1.79
C PRO A 148 47.79 -12.46 0.45
N ALA A 149 47.30 -13.14 -0.59
CA ALA A 149 47.17 -12.58 -1.93
C ALA A 149 45.85 -11.81 -2.17
N VAL A 150 44.84 -11.97 -1.31
CA VAL A 150 43.51 -11.38 -1.50
C VAL A 150 43.01 -10.62 -0.28
N GLU A 151 42.05 -9.73 -0.50
CA GLU A 151 41.41 -8.99 0.59
C GLU A 151 40.44 -9.89 1.37
N SER A 152 40.48 -9.79 2.70
CA SER A 152 39.57 -10.49 3.60
C SER A 152 38.49 -9.54 4.12
N ASN A 153 37.25 -10.01 4.33
CA ASN A 153 36.25 -9.17 5.02
C ASN A 153 36.58 -9.12 6.51
N VAL A 154 36.71 -7.92 7.04
CA VAL A 154 36.95 -7.64 8.44
C VAL A 154 35.76 -6.88 8.99
N LEU A 155 35.14 -7.45 10.02
CA LEU A 155 34.07 -6.82 10.77
C LEU A 155 34.63 -6.27 12.06
N TRP A 156 34.14 -5.12 12.47
CA TRP A 156 34.47 -4.51 13.75
C TRP A 156 33.20 -4.09 14.47
N ALA A 157 33.24 -4.11 15.79
CA ALA A 157 32.14 -3.67 16.64
C ALA A 157 32.64 -3.23 18.02
N HIS A 158 31.97 -2.28 18.66
CA HIS A 158 32.24 -1.90 20.05
C HIS A 158 30.95 -1.53 20.79
N ALA A 159 30.96 -1.54 22.12
CA ALA A 159 29.91 -0.89 22.90
C ALA A 159 30.44 -0.17 24.14
N ASP A 160 29.63 0.78 24.62
CA ASP A 160 29.87 1.51 25.88
C ASP A 160 29.20 0.81 27.08
N THR A 161 28.54 -0.33 26.84
CA THR A 161 27.86 -1.16 27.85
C THR A 161 28.69 -2.41 28.14
N ALA A 162 28.62 -2.92 29.38
CA ALA A 162 29.41 -4.07 29.79
C ALA A 162 29.09 -5.33 28.98
N TRP A 163 30.12 -6.11 28.64
CA TRP A 163 29.97 -7.38 27.92
C TRP A 163 29.33 -8.48 28.81
N PRO A 164 28.41 -9.30 28.30
CA PRO A 164 27.89 -9.33 26.93
C PRO A 164 26.75 -8.33 26.70
N SER A 165 26.85 -7.56 25.62
CA SER A 165 25.83 -6.58 25.21
C SER A 165 25.82 -6.39 23.69
N LEU A 166 24.81 -5.67 23.17
CA LEU A 166 24.79 -5.28 21.77
C LEU A 166 25.80 -4.15 21.52
N HIS A 167 26.45 -4.16 20.36
CA HIS A 167 27.36 -3.10 19.95
C HIS A 167 26.66 -1.73 19.88
N THR A 168 27.33 -0.68 20.35
CA THR A 168 27.00 0.72 20.07
C THR A 168 27.14 1.02 18.58
N ASP A 169 28.26 0.61 17.97
CA ASP A 169 28.56 0.81 16.56
C ASP A 169 29.30 -0.39 15.95
N ARG A 170 29.23 -0.51 14.63
CA ARG A 170 29.81 -1.63 13.86
C ARG A 170 30.10 -1.24 12.42
N GLY A 171 31.00 -1.97 11.80
CA GLY A 171 31.24 -1.85 10.36
C GLY A 171 31.96 -3.03 9.76
N ALA A 172 32.09 -2.97 8.44
CA ALA A 172 32.73 -4.00 7.63
C ALA A 172 33.63 -3.33 6.59
N VAL A 173 34.84 -3.86 6.42
CA VAL A 173 35.78 -3.43 5.39
C VAL A 173 36.40 -4.66 4.73
N LYS A 174 36.88 -4.52 3.49
CA LYS A 174 37.80 -5.48 2.89
C LYS A 174 39.22 -4.98 3.16
N PHE A 175 40.04 -5.85 3.75
CA PHE A 175 41.38 -5.51 4.22
C PHE A 175 42.39 -6.53 3.70
N ASN A 176 43.49 -6.05 3.11
CA ASN A 176 44.62 -6.90 2.77
C ASN A 176 45.65 -6.88 3.91
N PHE A 177 45.85 -8.01 4.57
CA PHE A 177 46.72 -8.13 5.74
C PHE A 177 48.23 -8.02 5.44
N VAL A 178 48.64 -8.02 4.17
CA VAL A 178 50.03 -7.87 3.72
C VAL A 178 50.29 -6.46 3.15
N LEU A 179 49.40 -5.99 2.27
CA LEU A 179 49.53 -4.70 1.59
C LEU A 179 49.02 -3.52 2.42
N GLY A 180 48.19 -3.77 3.44
CA GLY A 180 47.53 -2.72 4.23
C GLY A 180 46.53 -1.88 3.42
N SER A 181 46.00 -2.40 2.32
CA SER A 181 45.03 -1.72 1.46
C SER A 181 43.58 -1.95 1.92
N LEU A 182 42.71 -0.99 1.58
CA LEU A 182 41.31 -0.94 2.00
C LEU A 182 40.36 -0.77 0.82
N THR A 183 39.32 -1.60 0.77
CA THR A 183 38.13 -1.36 -0.05
C THR A 183 36.85 -1.48 0.78
N THR A 184 35.79 -0.77 0.38
CA THR A 184 34.50 -0.80 1.09
C THR A 184 33.80 -2.14 0.88
N ALA A 185 33.49 -2.84 1.97
CA ALA A 185 32.72 -4.07 1.92
C ALA A 185 31.22 -3.73 1.81
N SER A 186 30.57 -4.06 0.69
CA SER A 186 29.12 -3.94 0.53
C SER A 186 28.41 -5.18 1.10
N ALA A 187 27.29 -4.98 1.78
CA ALA A 187 26.40 -6.07 2.17
C ALA A 187 25.74 -6.68 0.92
N ASP A 188 25.56 -8.00 0.91
CA ASP A 188 24.91 -8.71 -0.19
C ASP A 188 23.52 -8.13 -0.48
N ALA A 189 23.34 -7.60 -1.69
CA ALA A 189 22.09 -6.94 -2.12
C ALA A 189 20.86 -7.88 -2.13
N GLY A 190 21.07 -9.20 -2.10
CA GLY A 190 20.02 -10.20 -2.25
C GLY A 190 18.98 -10.26 -1.13
N SER A 191 19.30 -9.87 0.10
CA SER A 191 18.38 -10.04 1.25
C SER A 191 17.28 -8.98 1.37
N PHE A 192 17.41 -7.83 0.69
CA PHE A 192 16.49 -6.69 0.85
C PHE A 192 15.36 -6.68 -0.18
N ALA A 193 15.52 -7.37 -1.31
CA ALA A 193 14.63 -7.25 -2.46
C ALA A 193 13.54 -8.34 -2.54
N ALA A 194 13.67 -9.46 -1.81
CA ALA A 194 12.79 -10.62 -2.00
C ALA A 194 11.29 -10.29 -1.84
N THR A 195 10.93 -9.51 -0.82
CA THR A 195 9.53 -9.09 -0.61
C THR A 195 9.02 -8.19 -1.74
N ALA A 196 9.87 -7.27 -2.21
CA ALA A 196 9.55 -6.39 -3.34
C ALA A 196 9.33 -7.20 -4.62
N ILE A 197 10.18 -8.20 -4.88
CA ILE A 197 10.08 -9.08 -6.06
C ILE A 197 8.80 -9.91 -5.99
N ILE A 198 8.50 -10.56 -4.86
CA ILE A 198 7.28 -11.36 -4.69
C ILE A 198 6.03 -10.49 -4.90
N GLY A 199 6.01 -9.28 -4.32
CA GLY A 199 4.92 -8.33 -4.50
C GLY A 199 4.75 -7.89 -5.97
N ALA A 200 5.86 -7.59 -6.65
CA ALA A 200 5.85 -7.18 -8.06
C ALA A 200 5.37 -8.30 -8.99
N VAL A 201 5.86 -9.53 -8.81
CA VAL A 201 5.43 -10.71 -9.57
C VAL A 201 3.94 -10.96 -9.34
N THR A 202 3.47 -10.92 -8.09
CA THR A 202 2.05 -11.09 -7.75
C THR A 202 1.19 -10.04 -8.45
N PHE A 203 1.58 -8.76 -8.39
CA PHE A 203 0.85 -7.70 -9.07
C PHE A 203 0.87 -7.89 -10.59
N GLY A 204 1.99 -8.33 -11.17
CA GLY A 204 2.08 -8.70 -12.58
C GLY A 204 1.09 -9.81 -12.96
N CYS A 205 0.95 -10.86 -12.15
CA CYS A 205 -0.05 -11.90 -12.34
C CYS A 205 -1.48 -11.35 -12.25
N MET A 206 -1.77 -10.46 -11.29
CA MET A 206 -3.07 -9.80 -11.18
C MET A 206 -3.39 -8.98 -12.44
N VAL A 207 -2.43 -8.20 -12.94
CA VAL A 207 -2.57 -7.40 -14.16
C VAL A 207 -2.82 -8.29 -15.37
N LEU A 208 -2.07 -9.37 -15.53
CA LEU A 208 -2.24 -10.32 -16.64
C LEU A 208 -3.66 -10.93 -16.65
N LEU A 209 -4.12 -11.42 -15.50
CA LEU A 209 -5.46 -11.99 -15.36
C LEU A 209 -6.55 -10.94 -15.55
N GLY A 210 -6.32 -9.71 -15.07
CA GLY A 210 -7.20 -8.58 -15.31
C GLY A 210 -7.36 -8.30 -16.81
N LEU A 211 -6.24 -8.17 -17.53
CA LEU A 211 -6.24 -7.90 -18.97
C LEU A 211 -6.95 -9.01 -19.73
N LEU A 212 -6.70 -10.28 -19.36
CA LEU A 212 -7.37 -11.44 -19.93
C LEU A 212 -8.89 -11.37 -19.73
N ALA A 213 -9.34 -11.16 -18.49
CA ALA A 213 -10.76 -11.05 -18.17
C ALA A 213 -11.44 -9.86 -18.87
N THR A 214 -10.73 -8.73 -19.01
CA THR A 214 -11.27 -7.49 -19.56
C THR A 214 -11.38 -7.52 -21.09
N HIS A 215 -10.37 -8.04 -21.78
CA HIS A 215 -10.28 -7.98 -23.24
C HIS A 215 -10.71 -9.26 -23.95
N ILE A 216 -10.53 -10.42 -23.32
CA ILE A 216 -10.90 -11.73 -23.89
C ILE A 216 -12.15 -12.29 -23.21
N GLY A 217 -12.22 -12.17 -21.88
CA GLY A 217 -13.26 -12.75 -21.05
C GLY A 217 -14.56 -11.94 -20.94
N ARG A 218 -14.95 -11.16 -21.96
CA ARG A 218 -16.17 -10.32 -21.88
C ARG A 218 -17.43 -11.13 -21.59
N ASP A 219 -17.53 -12.33 -22.15
CA ASP A 219 -18.67 -13.23 -21.98
C ASP A 219 -18.58 -14.11 -20.73
N TRP A 220 -17.54 -13.95 -19.90
CA TRP A 220 -17.37 -14.71 -18.65
C TRP A 220 -18.28 -14.15 -17.54
N HIS A 221 -19.59 -14.34 -17.72
CA HIS A 221 -20.63 -13.80 -16.85
C HIS A 221 -20.38 -14.12 -15.36
N CYS A 222 -20.04 -15.38 -15.07
CA CYS A 222 -19.75 -15.83 -13.71
C CYS A 222 -18.59 -15.05 -13.05
N ILE A 223 -17.52 -14.75 -13.80
CA ILE A 223 -16.34 -14.05 -13.26
C ILE A 223 -16.62 -12.56 -13.09
N ASN A 224 -17.32 -11.97 -14.06
CA ASN A 224 -17.46 -10.51 -14.19
C ASN A 224 -18.67 -9.93 -13.44
N HIS A 225 -19.74 -10.70 -13.25
CA HIS A 225 -21.01 -10.19 -12.70
C HIS A 225 -21.44 -10.89 -11.40
N ARG A 226 -21.17 -12.18 -11.26
CA ARG A 226 -21.63 -12.95 -10.09
C ARG A 226 -20.88 -12.53 -8.82
N THR A 227 -21.63 -12.27 -7.75
CA THR A 227 -21.07 -12.03 -6.41
C THR A 227 -20.78 -13.33 -5.68
N VAL A 228 -19.79 -13.29 -4.78
CA VAL A 228 -19.38 -14.45 -3.97
C VAL A 228 -20.47 -14.85 -2.97
N CYS A 229 -21.12 -13.85 -2.37
CA CYS A 229 -22.22 -14.05 -1.44
C CYS A 229 -23.46 -13.28 -1.91
N PRO A 230 -24.67 -13.74 -1.56
CA PRO A 230 -25.89 -12.99 -1.81
C PRO A 230 -25.87 -11.63 -1.06
N PRO A 231 -26.48 -10.58 -1.62
CA PRO A 231 -26.57 -9.28 -0.96
C PRO A 231 -27.32 -9.41 0.36
N SER A 232 -26.99 -8.62 1.40
CA SER A 232 -27.73 -8.69 2.66
C SER A 232 -29.05 -7.90 2.59
N GLN A 233 -30.17 -8.49 3.03
CA GLN A 233 -31.46 -7.80 3.14
C GLN A 233 -31.51 -6.79 4.31
N HIS A 234 -30.80 -7.07 5.41
CA HIS A 234 -30.82 -6.24 6.62
C HIS A 234 -29.42 -5.81 7.07
N ARG A 235 -29.30 -4.62 7.66
CA ARG A 235 -28.06 -4.18 8.31
C ARG A 235 -27.93 -4.87 9.67
N THR A 236 -26.97 -5.79 9.79
CA THR A 236 -26.60 -6.43 11.06
C THR A 236 -25.43 -5.69 11.76
N SER A 237 -25.15 -5.98 13.03
CA SER A 237 -23.97 -5.47 13.76
C SER A 237 -22.64 -5.75 13.03
N LEU A 238 -22.53 -6.90 12.36
CA LEU A 238 -21.37 -7.30 11.52
C LEU A 238 -21.41 -6.76 10.07
N SER A 239 -22.26 -5.76 9.79
CA SER A 239 -22.41 -5.18 8.45
C SER A 239 -21.11 -4.66 7.85
N TRP A 240 -20.19 -4.16 8.67
CA TRP A 240 -18.89 -3.63 8.23
C TRP A 240 -17.95 -4.70 7.63
N ILE A 241 -18.20 -6.00 7.90
CA ILE A 241 -17.53 -7.14 7.25
C ILE A 241 -18.42 -7.73 6.16
N LYS A 242 -19.70 -7.97 6.45
CA LYS A 242 -20.61 -8.68 5.54
C LYS A 242 -20.86 -7.91 4.25
N LEU A 243 -21.04 -6.60 4.31
CA LEU A 243 -21.32 -5.77 3.13
C LEU A 243 -20.18 -5.85 2.09
N PRO A 244 -18.90 -5.61 2.44
CA PRO A 244 -17.80 -5.76 1.49
C PRO A 244 -17.68 -7.16 0.85
N ILE A 245 -17.94 -8.23 1.60
CA ILE A 245 -17.85 -9.61 1.09
C ILE A 245 -19.02 -9.92 0.15
N SER A 246 -20.25 -9.53 0.50
CA SER A 246 -21.42 -9.66 -0.38
C SER A 246 -21.30 -8.82 -1.66
N ASP A 247 -20.48 -7.78 -1.61
CA ASP A 247 -20.19 -6.90 -2.73
C ASP A 247 -18.90 -7.31 -3.47
N LEU A 248 -18.35 -8.51 -3.23
CA LEU A 248 -17.18 -9.02 -3.93
C LEU A 248 -17.62 -9.90 -5.10
N LYS A 249 -17.15 -9.57 -6.31
CA LYS A 249 -17.31 -10.41 -7.52
C LYS A 249 -16.35 -11.59 -7.50
N ILE A 250 -16.65 -12.65 -8.24
CA ILE A 250 -15.76 -13.83 -8.33
C ILE A 250 -14.37 -13.44 -8.88
N GLY A 251 -14.30 -12.62 -9.94
CA GLY A 251 -13.00 -12.13 -10.45
C GLY A 251 -12.20 -11.32 -9.42
N GLU A 252 -12.89 -10.49 -8.63
CA GLU A 252 -12.28 -9.73 -7.54
C GLU A 252 -11.79 -10.66 -6.40
N ALA A 253 -12.47 -11.78 -6.14
CA ALA A 253 -12.06 -12.77 -5.16
C ALA A 253 -10.79 -13.52 -5.60
N ILE A 254 -10.59 -13.77 -6.90
CA ILE A 254 -9.34 -14.33 -7.44
C ILE A 254 -8.17 -13.37 -7.15
N VAL A 255 -8.36 -12.06 -7.34
CA VAL A 255 -7.34 -11.06 -7.00
C VAL A 255 -7.02 -11.08 -5.50
N VAL A 256 -8.04 -11.16 -4.63
CA VAL A 256 -7.82 -11.31 -3.17
C VAL A 256 -7.05 -12.58 -2.84
N PHE A 257 -7.37 -13.70 -3.49
CA PHE A 257 -6.66 -14.96 -3.30
C PHE A 257 -5.17 -14.84 -3.67
N LEU A 258 -4.84 -14.19 -4.79
CA LEU A 258 -3.44 -13.94 -5.18
C LEU A 258 -2.70 -13.07 -4.15
N TYR A 259 -3.37 -12.07 -3.59
CA TYR A 259 -2.80 -11.25 -2.51
C TYR A 259 -2.51 -12.08 -1.25
N VAL A 260 -3.43 -12.98 -0.87
CA VAL A 260 -3.22 -13.88 0.27
C VAL A 260 -2.07 -14.86 -0.02
N ALA A 261 -1.98 -15.42 -1.22
CA ALA A 261 -0.87 -16.27 -1.64
C ALA A 261 0.48 -15.53 -1.58
N CYS A 262 0.52 -14.25 -1.97
CA CYS A 262 1.68 -13.38 -1.83
C CYS A 262 2.11 -13.23 -0.37
N ILE A 263 1.16 -12.99 0.56
CA ILE A 263 1.46 -12.95 2.00
C ILE A 263 2.09 -14.27 2.46
N VAL A 264 1.51 -15.41 2.07
CA VAL A 264 2.04 -16.74 2.45
C VAL A 264 3.46 -16.93 1.92
N ALA A 265 3.71 -16.60 0.65
CA ALA A 265 5.04 -16.68 0.05
C ALA A 265 6.07 -15.82 0.81
N VAL A 266 5.71 -14.58 1.14
CA VAL A 266 6.57 -13.69 1.94
C VAL A 266 6.84 -14.27 3.34
N CYS A 267 5.83 -14.81 4.02
CA CYS A 267 6.03 -15.48 5.32
C CYS A 267 7.02 -16.65 5.22
N VAL A 268 6.90 -17.48 4.18
CA VAL A 268 7.80 -18.62 3.94
C VAL A 268 9.22 -18.14 3.67
N THR A 269 9.40 -17.12 2.81
CA THR A 269 10.71 -16.54 2.50
C THR A 269 11.37 -15.87 3.71
N VAL A 270 10.61 -15.18 4.55
CA VAL A 270 11.16 -14.61 5.80
C VAL A 270 11.61 -15.73 6.74
N LYS A 271 10.82 -16.80 6.88
CA LYS A 271 11.21 -17.96 7.69
C LYS A 271 12.47 -18.64 7.16
N SER A 272 12.61 -18.80 5.84
CA SER A 272 13.80 -19.43 5.24
C SER A 272 15.05 -18.57 5.38
N ASN A 273 14.90 -17.24 5.34
CA ASN A 273 16.03 -16.31 5.47
C ASN A 273 16.52 -16.15 6.92
N PHE A 274 15.69 -16.50 7.90
CA PHE A 274 16.01 -16.38 9.33
C PHE A 274 15.76 -17.68 10.11
N PRO A 275 16.43 -18.79 9.75
CA PRO A 275 16.14 -20.11 10.32
C PRO A 275 16.50 -20.23 11.81
N THR A 276 17.41 -19.39 12.31
CA THR A 276 17.89 -19.38 13.71
C THR A 276 17.20 -18.31 14.57
N ALA A 277 16.23 -17.57 14.04
CA ALA A 277 15.52 -16.55 14.81
C ALA A 277 14.63 -17.17 15.89
N SER A 278 14.61 -16.56 17.08
CA SER A 278 13.63 -16.92 18.12
C SER A 278 12.20 -16.70 17.62
N SER A 279 11.22 -17.40 18.20
CA SER A 279 9.81 -17.31 17.78
C SER A 279 9.27 -15.88 17.83
N SER A 280 9.56 -15.12 18.89
CA SER A 280 9.14 -13.71 19.01
C SER A 280 9.78 -12.81 17.94
N ARG A 281 11.06 -13.04 17.64
CA ARG A 281 11.77 -12.30 16.59
C ARG A 281 11.24 -12.65 15.20
N LEU A 282 10.96 -13.92 14.95
CA LEU A 282 10.39 -14.38 13.69
C LEU A 282 9.01 -13.77 13.44
N VAL A 283 8.13 -13.77 14.45
CA VAL A 283 6.80 -13.15 14.33
C VAL A 283 6.91 -11.65 14.08
N SER A 284 7.84 -10.96 14.76
CA SER A 284 8.12 -9.53 14.52
C SER A 284 8.59 -9.25 13.09
N LEU A 285 9.47 -10.10 12.54
CA LEU A 285 9.93 -9.96 11.15
C LEU A 285 8.79 -10.22 10.16
N ILE A 286 8.01 -11.29 10.37
CA ILE A 286 6.88 -11.63 9.49
C ILE A 286 5.84 -10.52 9.51
N SER A 287 5.43 -10.02 10.68
CA SER A 287 4.44 -8.94 10.78
C SER A 287 4.91 -7.65 10.11
N GLY A 288 6.20 -7.31 10.22
CA GLY A 288 6.80 -6.18 9.52
C GLY A 288 6.75 -6.32 7.98
N HIS A 289 7.02 -7.51 7.45
CA HIS A 289 6.94 -7.76 6.01
C HIS A 289 5.50 -7.87 5.50
N ILE A 290 4.55 -8.38 6.30
CA ILE A 290 3.12 -8.31 5.97
C ILE A 290 2.66 -6.86 5.90
N ALA A 291 3.08 -6.01 6.85
CA ALA A 291 2.80 -4.59 6.81
C ALA A 291 3.43 -3.93 5.57
N LEU A 292 4.66 -4.33 5.19
CA LEU A 292 5.30 -3.83 3.97
C LEU A 292 4.51 -4.19 2.70
N VAL A 293 4.12 -5.44 2.53
CA VAL A 293 3.30 -5.89 1.40
C VAL A 293 1.95 -5.15 1.39
N ALA A 294 1.30 -5.01 2.54
CA ALA A 294 0.07 -4.26 2.65
C ALA A 294 0.26 -2.80 2.21
N LEU A 295 1.35 -2.14 2.63
CA LEU A 295 1.66 -0.75 2.24
C LEU A 295 1.91 -0.61 0.73
N MET A 296 2.64 -1.55 0.13
CA MET A 296 2.91 -1.57 -1.32
C MET A 296 1.60 -1.57 -2.12
N PHE A 297 0.68 -2.49 -1.77
CA PHE A 297 -0.58 -2.63 -2.47
C PHE A 297 -1.60 -1.56 -2.09
N LEU A 298 -1.48 -0.94 -0.91
CA LEU A 298 -2.40 0.09 -0.41
C LEU A 298 -2.39 1.36 -1.26
N LEU A 299 -1.22 1.76 -1.78
CA LEU A 299 -1.09 2.95 -2.62
C LEU A 299 -1.63 2.76 -4.04
N LEU A 300 -1.62 1.53 -4.56
CA LEU A 300 -2.01 1.26 -5.95
C LEU A 300 -3.45 1.71 -6.23
N PRO A 301 -4.49 1.29 -5.49
CA PRO A 301 -5.86 1.76 -5.72
C PRO A 301 -6.07 3.27 -5.66
N VAL A 302 -5.17 4.03 -5.02
CA VAL A 302 -5.27 5.50 -4.87
C VAL A 302 -4.84 6.23 -6.15
N ALA A 303 -4.11 5.55 -7.03
CA ALA A 303 -3.72 6.07 -8.33
C ALA A 303 -4.98 6.28 -9.18
N ARG A 304 -5.45 7.54 -9.27
CA ARG A 304 -6.66 7.89 -10.03
C ARG A 304 -6.35 7.87 -11.51
N GLY A 305 -7.17 7.17 -12.29
CA GLY A 305 -7.10 7.19 -13.75
C GLY A 305 -7.82 6.02 -14.41
N GLN A 306 -7.91 6.07 -15.74
CA GLN A 306 -8.59 5.05 -16.56
C GLN A 306 -7.79 3.74 -16.71
N HIS A 307 -6.53 3.70 -16.23
CA HIS A 307 -5.69 2.50 -16.29
C HIS A 307 -6.33 1.31 -15.57
N TRP A 308 -7.10 1.52 -14.50
CA TRP A 308 -7.86 0.46 -13.85
C TRP A 308 -9.00 -0.09 -14.70
N GLU A 309 -9.63 0.76 -15.51
CA GLU A 309 -10.69 0.36 -16.44
C GLU A 309 -10.13 -0.44 -17.62
N VAL A 310 -8.90 -0.11 -18.05
CA VAL A 310 -8.17 -0.87 -19.07
C VAL A 310 -7.71 -2.22 -18.52
N VAL A 311 -7.08 -2.23 -17.34
CA VAL A 311 -6.48 -3.45 -16.78
C VAL A 311 -7.53 -4.40 -16.21
N PHE A 312 -8.49 -3.92 -15.42
CA PHE A 312 -9.45 -4.78 -14.70
C PHE A 312 -10.90 -4.61 -15.17
N GLY A 313 -11.14 -3.81 -16.21
CA GLY A 313 -12.49 -3.53 -16.67
C GLY A 313 -13.34 -2.78 -15.64
N THR A 314 -12.70 -2.25 -14.59
CA THR A 314 -13.34 -1.80 -13.36
C THR A 314 -12.94 -0.36 -13.04
N SER A 315 -13.89 0.45 -12.57
CA SER A 315 -13.63 1.85 -12.23
C SER A 315 -12.75 2.03 -11.00
N HIS A 316 -12.04 3.16 -10.92
CA HIS A 316 -11.23 3.53 -9.76
C HIS A 316 -12.02 3.47 -8.44
N GLU A 317 -13.24 4.02 -8.42
CA GLU A 317 -14.10 4.06 -7.23
C GLU A 317 -14.42 2.66 -6.68
N ARG A 318 -14.53 1.69 -7.58
CA ARG A 318 -14.78 0.30 -7.22
C ARG A 318 -13.56 -0.35 -6.57
N ILE A 319 -12.34 0.00 -7.01
CA ILE A 319 -11.08 -0.55 -6.47
C ILE A 319 -10.74 0.07 -5.10
N LEU A 320 -11.22 1.27 -4.77
CA LEU A 320 -10.99 1.90 -3.45
C LEU A 320 -11.46 1.06 -2.25
N LYS A 321 -12.35 0.07 -2.45
CA LYS A 321 -12.68 -0.88 -1.39
C LYS A 321 -11.47 -1.70 -0.92
N PHE A 322 -10.53 -2.01 -1.83
CA PHE A 322 -9.31 -2.72 -1.50
C PHE A 322 -8.36 -1.83 -0.69
N HIS A 323 -8.23 -0.54 -1.01
CA HIS A 323 -7.46 0.41 -0.20
C HIS A 323 -7.90 0.40 1.27
N ARG A 324 -9.21 0.44 1.52
CA ARG A 324 -9.77 0.40 2.88
C ARG A 324 -9.43 -0.89 3.62
N TRP A 325 -9.50 -2.04 2.95
CA TRP A 325 -9.15 -3.34 3.55
C TRP A 325 -7.64 -3.48 3.79
N LEU A 326 -6.83 -3.08 2.81
CA LEU A 326 -5.37 -3.07 2.92
C LEU A 326 -4.89 -2.16 4.06
N GLY A 327 -5.55 -1.01 4.28
CA GLY A 327 -5.28 -0.14 5.43
C GLY A 327 -5.51 -0.82 6.77
N ARG A 328 -6.56 -1.65 6.89
CA ARG A 328 -6.82 -2.45 8.10
C ARG A 328 -5.77 -3.54 8.30
N VAL A 329 -5.40 -4.26 7.24
CA VAL A 329 -4.35 -5.29 7.28
C VAL A 329 -3.02 -4.66 7.70
N TRP A 330 -2.67 -3.52 7.08
CA TRP A 330 -1.48 -2.75 7.41
C TRP A 330 -1.48 -2.35 8.89
N PHE A 331 -2.57 -1.76 9.38
CA PHE A 331 -2.68 -1.29 10.77
C PHE A 331 -2.45 -2.43 11.76
N VAL A 332 -3.15 -3.56 11.59
CA VAL A 332 -3.01 -4.72 12.48
C VAL A 332 -1.58 -5.29 12.43
N ALA A 333 -1.05 -5.53 11.24
CA ALA A 333 0.29 -6.09 11.09
C ALA A 333 1.39 -5.16 11.66
N CYS A 334 1.26 -3.85 11.44
CA CYS A 334 2.20 -2.86 11.94
C CYS A 334 2.11 -2.68 13.46
N THR A 335 0.91 -2.73 14.05
CA THR A 335 0.75 -2.75 15.52
C THR A 335 1.43 -3.97 16.14
N VAL A 336 1.23 -5.16 15.58
CA VAL A 336 1.91 -6.38 16.06
C VAL A 336 3.43 -6.24 15.93
N HIS A 337 3.91 -5.72 14.79
CA HIS A 337 5.34 -5.44 14.58
C HIS A 337 5.90 -4.48 15.64
N LEU A 338 5.24 -3.35 15.88
CA LEU A 338 5.66 -2.34 16.86
C LEU A 338 5.69 -2.89 18.27
N VAL A 339 4.63 -3.58 18.72
CA VAL A 339 4.54 -4.13 20.09
C VAL A 339 5.68 -5.11 20.34
N LEU A 340 5.97 -6.01 19.38
CA LEU A 340 7.05 -6.99 19.53
C LEU A 340 8.43 -6.35 19.48
N ILE A 341 8.64 -5.31 18.66
CA ILE A 341 9.90 -4.58 18.57
C ILE A 341 10.15 -3.73 19.81
N ALA A 342 9.12 -3.11 20.38
CA ALA A 342 9.24 -2.26 21.57
C ALA A 342 9.74 -3.01 22.82
N VAL A 343 9.55 -4.34 22.86
CA VAL A 343 10.10 -5.20 23.92
C VAL A 343 11.60 -5.49 23.72
N ILE A 344 12.10 -5.38 22.49
CA ILE A 344 13.47 -5.79 22.11
C ILE A 344 14.42 -4.59 21.96
N THR A 345 13.90 -3.45 21.51
CA THR A 345 14.70 -2.23 21.28
C THR A 345 13.91 -0.99 21.65
N ASP A 346 14.63 0.07 22.00
CA ASP A 346 14.07 1.40 22.13
C ASP A 346 13.57 1.90 20.77
N VAL A 347 12.26 2.19 20.71
CA VAL A 347 11.58 2.68 19.50
C VAL A 347 11.97 4.10 19.14
N THR A 348 12.60 4.85 20.05
CA THR A 348 13.09 6.21 19.82
C THR A 348 14.54 6.26 19.33
N SER A 349 15.19 5.10 19.22
CA SER A 349 16.58 5.00 18.78
C SER A 349 16.78 5.39 17.32
N THR A 350 17.82 6.19 17.07
CA THR A 350 18.32 6.54 15.73
C THR A 350 19.37 5.55 15.21
N ARG A 351 19.75 4.55 16.03
CA ARG A 351 20.80 3.59 15.67
C ARG A 351 20.29 2.52 14.70
N LEU A 352 21.17 2.09 13.80
CA LEU A 352 20.86 1.06 12.81
C LEU A 352 20.72 -0.32 13.47
N TYR A 353 19.56 -0.93 13.27
CA TYR A 353 19.17 -2.20 13.86
C TYR A 353 19.05 -3.33 12.82
N GLY A 354 19.69 -4.47 13.10
CA GLY A 354 19.63 -5.70 12.30
C GLY A 354 20.26 -5.62 10.91
N SER A 355 20.13 -6.72 10.14
CA SER A 355 20.61 -6.84 8.76
C SER A 355 19.88 -5.90 7.79
N GLN A 356 18.63 -5.54 8.09
CA GLN A 356 17.82 -4.65 7.26
C GLN A 356 18.14 -3.15 7.42
N GLN A 357 19.16 -2.81 8.23
CA GLN A 357 19.59 -1.43 8.50
C GLN A 357 18.42 -0.54 8.93
N VAL A 358 17.63 -1.04 9.88
CA VAL A 358 16.39 -0.40 10.31
C VAL A 358 16.70 0.74 11.28
N VAL A 359 16.00 1.87 11.17
CA VAL A 359 16.02 2.93 12.18
C VAL A 359 14.67 2.95 12.92
N PRO A 360 14.60 2.50 14.18
CA PRO A 360 13.34 2.38 14.92
C PRO A 360 12.54 3.69 15.02
N LEU A 361 13.20 4.82 15.29
CA LEU A 361 12.54 6.13 15.43
C LEU A 361 11.67 6.48 14.22
N TYR A 362 12.19 6.28 13.01
CA TYR A 362 11.45 6.61 11.79
C TYR A 362 10.25 5.67 11.60
N GLY A 363 10.38 4.39 11.96
CA GLY A 363 9.25 3.46 11.96
C GLY A 363 8.16 3.85 12.95
N PHE A 364 8.55 4.32 14.14
CA PHE A 364 7.62 4.78 15.17
C PHE A 364 6.86 6.04 14.74
N ILE A 365 7.55 7.04 14.18
CA ILE A 365 6.91 8.26 13.65
C ILE A 365 5.95 7.90 12.51
N ALA A 366 6.36 7.01 11.60
CA ALA A 366 5.50 6.53 10.52
C ALA A 366 4.23 5.84 11.06
N PHE A 367 4.37 4.99 12.08
CA PHE A 367 3.24 4.35 12.74
C PHE A 367 2.27 5.37 13.34
N LEU A 368 2.76 6.38 14.07
CA LEU A 368 1.90 7.42 14.65
C LEU A 368 1.11 8.18 13.59
N ALA A 369 1.75 8.55 12.48
CA ALA A 369 1.10 9.24 11.37
C ALA A 369 0.00 8.40 10.71
N PHE A 370 0.26 7.12 10.43
CA PHE A 370 -0.75 6.24 9.84
C PHE A 370 -1.83 5.80 10.84
N ALA A 371 -1.50 5.67 12.12
CA ALA A 371 -2.46 5.33 13.17
C ALA A 371 -3.46 6.47 13.40
N SER A 372 -3.00 7.72 13.42
CA SER A 372 -3.91 8.88 13.53
C SER A 372 -4.80 9.01 12.30
N MET A 373 -4.31 8.69 11.10
CA MET A 373 -5.13 8.60 9.89
C MET A 373 -6.23 7.55 10.02
N ALA A 374 -5.93 6.37 10.58
CA ALA A 374 -6.90 5.29 10.76
C ALA A 374 -8.04 5.71 11.72
N LEU A 375 -7.73 6.50 12.75
CA LEU A 375 -8.74 7.06 13.67
C LEU A 375 -9.70 8.01 12.96
N LEU A 376 -9.19 8.96 12.16
CA LEU A 376 -10.04 9.89 11.41
C LEU A 376 -10.80 9.23 10.25
N ALA A 377 -10.31 8.09 9.76
CA ALA A 377 -10.96 7.30 8.71
C ALA A 377 -12.16 6.48 9.19
N ILE A 378 -12.48 6.47 10.49
CA ILE A 378 -13.68 5.82 11.03
C ILE A 378 -14.92 6.42 10.36
N ASP A 379 -15.85 5.55 9.92
CA ASP A 379 -16.97 5.94 9.06
C ASP A 379 -17.82 7.08 9.64
N TYR A 380 -18.07 7.08 10.95
CA TYR A 380 -18.78 8.15 11.63
C TYR A 380 -18.04 9.50 11.56
N VAL A 381 -16.74 9.50 11.90
CA VAL A 381 -15.90 10.72 11.92
C VAL A 381 -15.77 11.29 10.52
N ARG A 382 -15.41 10.44 9.54
CA ARG A 382 -15.25 10.81 8.14
C ARG A 382 -16.53 11.42 7.54
N ARG A 383 -17.70 10.89 7.86
CA ARG A 383 -18.98 11.40 7.35
C ARG A 383 -19.41 12.72 7.98
N THR A 384 -19.00 12.95 9.22
CA THR A 384 -19.36 14.17 9.96
C THR A 384 -18.40 15.31 9.64
N PHE A 385 -17.10 15.01 9.53
CA PHE A 385 -16.01 15.97 9.31
C PHE A 385 -15.19 15.60 8.08
N TYR A 386 -15.85 15.53 6.92
CA TYR A 386 -15.23 15.07 5.68
C TYR A 386 -13.98 15.85 5.28
N GLU A 387 -14.03 17.18 5.31
CA GLU A 387 -12.90 18.04 4.94
C GLU A 387 -11.68 17.82 5.86
N VAL A 388 -11.91 17.75 7.18
CA VAL A 388 -10.85 17.48 8.16
C VAL A 388 -10.20 16.13 7.91
N PHE A 389 -11.03 15.09 7.74
CA PHE A 389 -10.56 13.75 7.36
C PHE A 389 -9.72 13.82 6.08
N TYR A 390 -10.22 14.46 5.02
CA TYR A 390 -9.62 14.46 3.70
C TYR A 390 -8.24 15.14 3.70
N TYR A 391 -8.15 16.37 4.20
CA TYR A 391 -6.89 17.12 4.23
C TYR A 391 -5.88 16.49 5.19
N TYR A 392 -6.30 16.08 6.39
CA TYR A 392 -5.42 15.42 7.34
C TYR A 392 -4.88 14.11 6.77
N HIS A 393 -5.75 13.26 6.20
CA HIS A 393 -5.35 11.99 5.62
C HIS A 393 -4.30 12.18 4.53
N ARG A 394 -4.47 13.22 3.68
CA ARG A 394 -3.50 13.54 2.63
C ARG A 394 -2.15 13.97 3.21
N VAL A 395 -2.12 14.91 4.16
CA VAL A 395 -0.86 15.41 4.76
C VAL A 395 -0.16 14.32 5.57
N ALA A 396 -0.89 13.65 6.47
CA ALA A 396 -0.35 12.58 7.31
C ALA A 396 0.13 11.38 6.47
N SER A 397 -0.48 11.09 5.32
CA SER A 397 0.01 10.03 4.42
C SER A 397 1.41 10.35 3.87
N ILE A 398 1.69 11.61 3.54
CA ILE A 398 3.00 12.04 3.05
C ILE A 398 4.03 11.90 4.17
N VAL A 399 3.71 12.39 5.37
CA VAL A 399 4.57 12.26 6.56
C VAL A 399 4.87 10.78 6.84
N GLY A 400 3.83 9.94 6.92
CA GLY A 400 3.98 8.51 7.17
C GLY A 400 4.82 7.80 6.11
N LEU A 401 4.64 8.13 4.82
CA LEU A 401 5.42 7.55 3.72
C LEU A 401 6.89 7.96 3.78
N VAL A 402 7.19 9.24 4.04
CA VAL A 402 8.59 9.72 4.16
C VAL A 402 9.30 8.98 5.29
N PHE A 403 8.70 8.92 6.47
CA PHE A 403 9.31 8.23 7.60
C PHE A 403 9.37 6.71 7.42
N ALA A 404 8.41 6.10 6.71
CA ALA A 404 8.50 4.69 6.33
C ALA A 404 9.67 4.41 5.38
N LEU A 405 9.94 5.29 4.41
CA LEU A 405 11.10 5.17 3.51
C LEU A 405 12.44 5.34 4.26
N LEU A 406 12.48 6.20 5.27
CA LEU A 406 13.67 6.36 6.12
C LEU A 406 13.85 5.18 7.10
N HIS A 407 12.79 4.44 7.40
CA HIS A 407 12.82 3.34 8.37
C HIS A 407 13.70 2.17 7.95
N SER A 408 13.71 1.75 6.67
CA SER A 408 14.58 0.64 6.21
C SER A 408 14.80 0.62 4.71
N ARG A 409 15.91 0.00 4.27
CA ARG A 409 16.18 -0.23 2.83
C ARG A 409 15.14 -1.14 2.16
N ALA A 410 14.59 -2.11 2.89
CA ALA A 410 13.55 -2.99 2.37
C ALA A 410 12.31 -2.19 1.95
N VAL A 411 11.91 -1.19 2.76
CA VAL A 411 10.80 -0.29 2.42
C VAL A 411 11.13 0.54 1.19
N GLN A 412 12.35 1.07 1.08
CA GLN A 412 12.77 1.86 -0.08
C GLN A 412 12.59 1.10 -1.40
N TYR A 413 13.16 -0.11 -1.51
CA TYR A 413 13.03 -0.92 -2.73
C TYR A 413 11.59 -1.33 -3.03
N ALA A 414 10.85 -1.77 -2.01
CA ALA A 414 9.46 -2.21 -2.15
C ALA A 414 8.52 -1.07 -2.62
N MET A 415 8.80 0.16 -2.21
CA MET A 415 7.94 1.31 -2.50
C MET A 415 8.25 2.00 -3.85
N ILE A 416 9.33 1.64 -4.55
CA ILE A 416 9.68 2.23 -5.86
C ILE A 416 8.50 2.14 -6.82
N PHE A 417 7.98 0.94 -7.07
CA PHE A 417 6.92 0.73 -8.06
C PHE A 417 5.59 1.46 -7.68
N PRO A 418 5.03 1.29 -6.46
CA PRO A 418 3.82 2.00 -6.07
C PRO A 418 3.96 3.53 -6.11
N LEU A 419 5.11 4.07 -5.69
CA LEU A 419 5.35 5.52 -5.70
C LEU A 419 5.51 6.07 -7.12
N VAL A 420 6.17 5.35 -8.02
CA VAL A 420 6.26 5.73 -9.44
C VAL A 420 4.88 5.75 -10.07
N MET A 421 4.07 4.71 -9.88
CA MET A 421 2.69 4.65 -10.38
C MET A 421 1.85 5.81 -9.84
N TYR A 422 1.88 6.04 -8.52
CA TYR A 422 1.16 7.15 -7.90
C TYR A 422 1.65 8.51 -8.42
N GLY A 423 2.97 8.70 -8.54
CA GLY A 423 3.59 9.92 -9.07
C GLY A 423 3.19 10.21 -10.51
N LEU A 424 3.23 9.21 -11.39
CA LEU A 424 2.81 9.36 -12.80
C LEU A 424 1.33 9.75 -12.92
N THR A 425 0.45 9.12 -12.15
CA THR A 425 -0.97 9.51 -12.14
C THR A 425 -1.19 10.90 -11.55
N PHE A 426 -0.40 11.31 -10.56
CA PHE A 426 -0.44 12.68 -10.04
C PHE A 426 -0.02 13.70 -11.11
N LEU A 427 1.09 13.48 -11.81
CA LEU A 427 1.55 14.36 -12.89
C LEU A 427 0.51 14.47 -14.00
N PHE A 428 -0.10 13.34 -14.40
CA PHE A 428 -1.16 13.34 -15.39
C PHE A 428 -2.38 14.15 -14.95
N ARG A 429 -2.75 14.10 -13.65
CA ARG A 429 -3.84 14.93 -13.10
C ARG A 429 -3.52 16.42 -13.12
N LEU A 430 -2.25 16.86 -13.13
CA LEU A 430 -1.96 18.29 -13.19
C LEU A 430 -2.49 18.94 -14.48
N ARG A 431 -2.71 18.16 -15.55
CA ARG A 431 -3.34 18.65 -16.79
C ARG A 431 -4.76 19.18 -16.58
N THR A 432 -5.45 18.77 -15.52
CA THR A 432 -6.87 19.12 -15.29
C THR A 432 -7.03 20.60 -14.96
N TYR A 433 -5.99 21.24 -14.41
CA TYR A 433 -5.96 22.68 -14.19
C TYR A 433 -5.93 23.50 -15.49
N LEU A 434 -5.66 22.84 -16.64
CA LEU A 434 -5.73 23.42 -17.98
C LEU A 434 -7.12 23.26 -18.62
N ASN A 435 -7.96 22.33 -18.13
CA ASN A 435 -9.32 22.10 -18.62
C ASN A 435 -10.29 23.14 -18.02
N ARG A 436 -10.16 24.38 -18.48
CA ARG A 436 -10.95 25.55 -18.03
C ARG A 436 -12.10 25.81 -18.97
N TYR A 437 -13.32 25.94 -18.43
CA TYR A 437 -14.51 26.29 -19.18
C TYR A 437 -15.24 27.46 -18.53
N ALA A 438 -15.64 28.44 -19.33
CA ALA A 438 -16.58 29.46 -18.93
C ALA A 438 -18.00 28.95 -19.18
N THR A 439 -18.83 28.93 -18.14
CA THR A 439 -20.21 28.40 -18.18
C THR A 439 -21.16 29.43 -17.62
N VAL A 440 -22.40 29.47 -18.08
CA VAL A 440 -23.46 30.27 -17.44
C VAL A 440 -24.37 29.30 -16.69
N PRO A 441 -24.18 29.14 -15.38
CA PRO A 441 -24.96 28.19 -14.58
C PRO A 441 -26.41 28.65 -14.43
N LYS A 442 -27.35 27.71 -14.48
CA LYS A 442 -28.79 27.96 -14.31
C LYS A 442 -29.25 27.47 -12.94
N ILE A 443 -30.02 28.29 -12.23
CA ILE A 443 -30.76 27.85 -11.03
C ILE A 443 -32.05 27.20 -11.51
N SER A 444 -32.21 25.90 -11.28
CA SER A 444 -33.36 25.14 -11.80
C SER A 444 -34.46 24.91 -10.76
N SER A 445 -34.13 24.93 -9.47
CA SER A 445 -35.09 24.81 -8.37
C SER A 445 -34.50 25.42 -7.09
N SER A 446 -35.27 25.43 -5.99
CA SER A 446 -34.74 25.74 -4.66
C SER A 446 -33.57 24.79 -4.34
N ASN A 447 -32.36 25.36 -4.24
CA ASN A 447 -31.10 24.68 -3.92
C ASN A 447 -30.50 23.76 -5.00
N THR A 448 -30.90 23.88 -6.27
CA THR A 448 -30.31 23.11 -7.38
C THR A 448 -29.71 24.04 -8.45
N VAL A 449 -28.45 23.81 -8.79
CA VAL A 449 -27.73 24.47 -9.88
C VAL A 449 -27.42 23.46 -10.99
N VAL A 450 -27.72 23.84 -12.22
CA VAL A 450 -27.31 23.10 -13.42
C VAL A 450 -26.17 23.85 -14.09
N ILE A 451 -25.04 23.17 -14.25
CA ILE A 451 -23.85 23.69 -14.94
C ILE A 451 -23.69 22.94 -16.25
N THR A 452 -23.86 23.63 -17.37
CA THR A 452 -23.65 23.05 -18.70
C THR A 452 -22.33 23.56 -19.29
N LEU A 453 -21.46 22.64 -19.70
CA LEU A 453 -20.22 23.00 -20.38
C LEU A 453 -20.55 23.56 -21.78
N PRO A 454 -19.79 24.55 -22.29
CA PRO A 454 -19.94 24.99 -23.66
C PRO A 454 -19.66 23.83 -24.63
N ALA A 455 -20.33 23.83 -25.79
CA ALA A 455 -20.07 22.87 -26.86
C ALA A 455 -18.69 23.16 -27.48
N THR A 456 -17.72 22.31 -27.15
CA THR A 456 -16.33 22.37 -27.63
C THR A 456 -15.99 21.00 -28.22
N SER A 457 -14.93 20.92 -29.03
CA SER A 457 -14.47 19.64 -29.58
C SER A 457 -14.31 18.56 -28.49
N GLN A 458 -13.85 18.94 -27.30
CA GLN A 458 -13.64 18.04 -26.17
C GLN A 458 -14.95 17.67 -25.44
N SER A 459 -15.80 18.63 -25.08
CA SER A 459 -17.08 18.33 -24.40
C SER A 459 -18.03 17.52 -25.29
N THR A 460 -18.07 17.82 -26.59
CA THR A 460 -18.81 17.05 -27.59
C THR A 460 -18.20 15.65 -27.79
N ASN A 461 -16.87 15.52 -27.72
CA ASN A 461 -16.23 14.21 -27.74
C ASN A 461 -16.64 13.39 -26.50
N TRP A 462 -16.58 13.97 -25.30
CA TRP A 462 -16.99 13.28 -24.08
C TRP A 462 -18.46 12.86 -24.11
N ALA A 463 -19.37 13.71 -24.59
CA ALA A 463 -20.78 13.35 -24.77
C ALA A 463 -20.93 12.06 -25.58
N ARG A 464 -20.17 11.94 -26.67
CA ARG A 464 -20.18 10.78 -27.58
C ARG A 464 -19.40 9.56 -27.08
N THR A 465 -18.28 9.73 -26.38
CA THR A 465 -17.30 8.64 -26.14
C THR A 465 -17.16 8.22 -24.68
N ALA A 466 -17.55 9.05 -23.69
CA ALA A 466 -17.44 8.69 -22.28
C ALA A 466 -18.23 7.42 -21.95
N ASN A 467 -17.90 6.73 -20.85
CA ASN A 467 -18.75 5.61 -20.42
C ASN A 467 -20.12 6.15 -19.95
N PRO A 468 -21.23 5.40 -20.16
CA PRO A 468 -22.49 5.73 -19.50
C PRO A 468 -22.30 5.83 -17.98
N CYS A 469 -23.03 6.74 -17.32
CA CYS A 469 -22.88 7.02 -15.88
C CYS A 469 -21.49 7.53 -15.49
N SER A 470 -20.68 8.04 -16.44
CA SER A 470 -19.42 8.69 -16.09
C SER A 470 -19.65 9.91 -15.20
N PHE A 471 -18.68 10.21 -14.36
CA PHE A 471 -18.64 11.40 -13.52
C PHE A 471 -17.33 12.16 -13.73
N PHE A 472 -17.31 13.41 -13.29
CA PHE A 472 -16.17 14.31 -13.41
C PHE A 472 -15.93 14.99 -12.06
N TRP A 473 -14.66 15.21 -11.72
CA TRP A 473 -14.34 16.11 -10.63
C TRP A 473 -14.38 17.54 -11.13
N ILE A 474 -15.12 18.37 -10.41
CA ILE A 474 -15.32 19.77 -10.73
C ILE A 474 -14.71 20.62 -9.63
N ASN A 475 -13.99 21.65 -10.05
CA ASN A 475 -13.54 22.74 -9.19
C ASN A 475 -14.10 24.06 -9.72
N ILE A 476 -14.53 24.92 -8.80
CA ILE A 476 -15.08 26.24 -9.09
C ILE A 476 -14.19 27.26 -8.37
N PRO A 477 -13.18 27.83 -9.05
CA PRO A 477 -12.18 28.70 -8.44
C PRO A 477 -12.75 29.91 -7.69
N ALA A 478 -13.92 30.41 -8.12
CA ALA A 478 -14.62 31.52 -7.47
C ALA A 478 -15.12 31.17 -6.06
N VAL A 479 -15.31 29.88 -5.76
CA VAL A 479 -15.72 29.39 -4.44
C VAL A 479 -14.53 28.85 -3.67
N SER A 480 -13.67 28.06 -4.32
CA SER A 480 -12.48 27.47 -3.70
C SER A 480 -11.47 27.01 -4.74
N LEU A 481 -10.19 27.30 -4.49
CA LEU A 481 -9.08 26.84 -5.35
C LEU A 481 -8.66 25.37 -5.08
N LEU A 482 -9.06 24.82 -3.93
CA LEU A 482 -8.56 23.54 -3.43
C LEU A 482 -9.61 22.43 -3.45
N GLU A 483 -10.89 22.79 -3.37
CA GLU A 483 -11.98 21.82 -3.30
C GLU A 483 -12.35 21.31 -4.69
N TRP A 484 -12.19 20.00 -4.89
CA TRP A 484 -12.65 19.30 -6.07
C TRP A 484 -13.71 18.30 -5.63
N HIS A 485 -14.89 18.33 -6.27
CA HIS A 485 -15.99 17.43 -5.94
C HIS A 485 -16.46 16.67 -7.18
N PRO A 486 -16.74 15.36 -7.08
CA PRO A 486 -17.19 14.57 -8.21
C PRO A 486 -18.71 14.71 -8.43
N PHE A 487 -19.11 14.88 -9.69
CA PHE A 487 -20.51 14.95 -10.12
C PHE A 487 -20.74 14.07 -11.33
N SER A 488 -21.87 13.35 -11.35
CA SER A 488 -22.31 12.61 -12.53
C SER A 488 -22.51 13.54 -13.70
N ALA A 489 -21.94 13.18 -14.85
CA ALA A 489 -22.20 13.88 -16.10
C ALA A 489 -23.57 13.50 -16.64
N ILE A 490 -24.26 14.45 -17.25
CA ILE A 490 -25.49 14.25 -18.02
C ILE A 490 -25.16 14.68 -19.45
N VAL A 491 -25.31 13.80 -20.44
CA VAL A 491 -25.21 14.24 -21.84
C VAL A 491 -26.38 15.17 -22.13
N THR A 492 -26.15 16.32 -22.75
CA THR A 492 -27.22 17.23 -23.14
C THR A 492 -28.17 16.54 -24.15
N PRO A 493 -29.47 16.85 -24.19
CA PRO A 493 -30.41 16.18 -25.10
C PRO A 493 -30.09 16.30 -26.60
N ASP A 494 -29.29 17.31 -26.99
CA ASP A 494 -28.79 17.52 -28.35
C ASP A 494 -27.49 16.74 -28.66
N GLY A 495 -26.90 16.10 -27.65
CA GLY A 495 -25.68 15.30 -27.75
C GLY A 495 -24.40 16.13 -27.96
N GLN A 496 -24.47 17.46 -27.82
CA GLN A 496 -23.35 18.35 -28.13
C GLN A 496 -22.45 18.65 -26.95
N SER A 497 -22.90 18.42 -25.71
CA SER A 497 -22.12 18.73 -24.51
C SER A 497 -22.51 17.87 -23.30
N ILE A 498 -21.97 18.25 -22.14
CA ILE A 498 -22.22 17.62 -20.85
C ILE A 498 -22.69 18.69 -19.85
N SER A 499 -23.68 18.31 -19.05
CA SER A 499 -24.21 19.07 -17.93
C SER A 499 -24.01 18.35 -16.61
N PHE A 500 -23.98 19.12 -15.53
CA PHE A 500 -23.90 18.64 -14.16
C PHE A 500 -25.05 19.23 -13.38
N CYS A 501 -25.87 18.38 -12.75
CA CYS A 501 -26.91 18.83 -11.84
C CYS A 501 -26.43 18.67 -10.40
N ILE A 502 -26.38 19.78 -9.69
CA ILE A 502 -25.74 19.92 -8.39
C ILE A 502 -26.76 20.45 -7.38
N LYS A 503 -27.02 19.67 -6.33
CA LYS A 503 -28.04 20.01 -5.31
C LYS A 503 -27.42 20.22 -3.94
N ALA A 504 -27.66 21.37 -3.31
CA ALA A 504 -27.18 21.68 -1.97
C ALA A 504 -28.02 20.97 -0.90
N HIS A 505 -27.36 20.30 0.05
CA HIS A 505 -28.00 19.52 1.12
C HIS A 505 -27.70 20.04 2.53
N SER A 506 -26.63 20.83 2.69
CA SER A 506 -26.19 21.30 4.01
C SER A 506 -25.65 22.72 3.91
N PRO A 507 -26.09 23.65 4.78
CA PRO A 507 -25.58 25.01 4.82
C PRO A 507 -24.06 25.04 5.00
N GLY A 508 -23.38 25.97 4.32
CA GLY A 508 -21.92 26.15 4.39
C GLY A 508 -21.09 25.09 3.66
N SER A 509 -21.72 24.05 3.09
CA SER A 509 -21.02 23.08 2.22
C SER A 509 -20.52 23.75 0.94
N PHE A 510 -19.54 23.13 0.26
CA PHE A 510 -19.06 23.61 -1.04
C PHE A 510 -20.21 23.89 -2.02
N ILE A 511 -21.20 23.00 -2.09
CA ILE A 511 -22.35 23.13 -2.98
C ILE A 511 -23.26 24.29 -2.61
N ASP A 512 -23.49 24.50 -1.32
CA ASP A 512 -24.27 25.63 -0.82
C ASP A 512 -23.60 26.96 -1.18
N ARG A 513 -22.28 27.04 -1.05
CA ARG A 513 -21.51 28.22 -1.49
C ARG A 513 -21.55 28.43 -2.99
N VAL A 514 -21.54 27.37 -3.79
CA VAL A 514 -21.73 27.45 -5.25
C VAL A 514 -23.11 28.00 -5.59
N TYR A 515 -24.16 27.47 -4.94
CA TYR A 515 -25.53 27.96 -5.13
C TYR A 515 -25.66 29.43 -4.76
N GLN A 516 -25.15 29.85 -3.60
CA GLN A 516 -25.15 31.24 -3.16
C GLN A 516 -24.41 32.15 -4.15
N HIS A 517 -23.20 31.75 -4.56
CA HIS A 517 -22.41 32.52 -5.52
C HIS A 517 -23.14 32.74 -6.85
N VAL A 518 -23.77 31.69 -7.40
CA VAL A 518 -24.56 31.77 -8.63
C VAL A 518 -25.82 32.61 -8.44
N ASN A 519 -26.48 32.51 -7.29
CA ASN A 519 -27.66 33.30 -6.97
C ASN A 519 -27.36 34.80 -6.80
N ASP A 520 -26.17 35.14 -6.29
CA ASP A 520 -25.71 36.52 -6.12
C ASP A 520 -25.22 37.14 -7.44
N HIS A 521 -24.71 36.31 -8.36
CA HIS A 521 -24.18 36.71 -9.67
C HIS A 521 -24.99 36.09 -10.82
N LYS A 522 -26.30 36.32 -10.81
CA LYS A 522 -27.20 35.77 -11.84
C LYS A 522 -26.72 36.11 -13.24
N ASP A 523 -26.78 35.12 -14.13
CA ASP A 523 -26.41 35.22 -15.55
C ASP A 523 -24.92 35.54 -15.80
N ALA A 524 -24.09 35.59 -14.77
CA ALA A 524 -22.64 35.79 -14.91
C ALA A 524 -21.94 34.49 -15.33
N ALA A 525 -20.87 34.64 -16.13
CA ALA A 525 -20.02 33.53 -16.49
C ALA A 525 -19.22 33.02 -15.27
N LEU A 526 -19.37 31.73 -14.96
CA LEU A 526 -18.63 31.02 -13.93
C LEU A 526 -17.54 30.16 -14.58
N THR A 527 -16.30 30.32 -14.12
CA THR A 527 -15.19 29.45 -14.52
C THR A 527 -15.27 28.11 -13.79
N VAL A 528 -15.19 27.02 -14.55
CA VAL A 528 -15.28 25.65 -14.07
C VAL A 528 -14.06 24.86 -14.58
N LEU A 529 -13.36 24.20 -13.67
CA LEU A 529 -12.28 23.26 -13.99
C LEU A 529 -12.82 21.84 -13.96
N VAL A 530 -12.39 20.99 -14.91
CA VAL A 530 -12.95 19.65 -15.10
C VAL A 530 -11.86 18.59 -15.20
N ASP A 531 -11.95 17.55 -14.35
CA ASP A 531 -11.15 16.31 -14.43
C ASP A 531 -12.06 15.11 -14.71
N GLY A 532 -11.82 14.42 -15.82
CA GLY A 532 -12.55 13.24 -16.25
C GLY A 532 -12.45 13.02 -17.77
N PRO A 533 -13.27 12.12 -18.33
CA PRO A 533 -14.31 11.33 -17.66
C PRO A 533 -13.75 10.21 -16.76
N HIS A 534 -14.47 9.92 -15.68
CA HIS A 534 -14.22 8.78 -14.80
C HIS A 534 -15.45 7.88 -14.67
N GLY A 535 -15.23 6.62 -14.32
CA GLY A 535 -16.31 5.70 -14.01
C GLY A 535 -16.68 4.84 -15.21
N LYS A 536 -17.12 3.62 -14.90
CA LYS A 536 -17.56 2.63 -15.86
C LYS A 536 -18.62 1.76 -15.18
N PRO A 537 -19.80 1.59 -15.80
CA PRO A 537 -20.86 0.78 -15.21
C PRO A 537 -20.44 -0.69 -15.23
N ALA A 538 -20.89 -1.44 -14.23
CA ALA A 538 -20.58 -2.86 -14.10
C ALA A 538 -21.30 -3.72 -15.16
N ILE A 539 -22.34 -3.17 -15.80
CA ILE A 539 -23.16 -3.82 -16.82
C ILE A 539 -23.11 -3.01 -18.12
N ASN A 540 -23.15 -3.70 -19.27
CA ASN A 540 -23.35 -3.06 -20.56
C ASN A 540 -24.86 -2.97 -20.85
N MET A 541 -25.46 -1.78 -20.74
CA MET A 541 -26.92 -1.61 -20.85
C MET A 541 -27.50 -2.16 -22.16
N TYR A 542 -26.75 -2.04 -23.26
CA TYR A 542 -27.21 -2.45 -24.59
C TYR A 542 -27.08 -3.96 -24.86
N SER A 543 -26.58 -4.76 -23.91
CA SER A 543 -26.61 -6.23 -24.01
C SER A 543 -27.90 -6.85 -23.44
N TYR A 544 -28.82 -6.03 -22.95
CA TYR A 544 -30.09 -6.45 -22.34
C TYR A 544 -31.27 -6.04 -23.21
N ASP A 545 -32.36 -6.80 -23.14
CA ASP A 545 -33.61 -6.48 -23.83
C ASP A 545 -34.39 -5.38 -23.09
N ALA A 546 -34.27 -5.37 -21.76
CA ALA A 546 -34.84 -4.35 -20.88
C ALA A 546 -33.86 -3.91 -19.80
N VAL A 547 -33.82 -2.61 -19.52
CA VAL A 547 -33.02 -2.03 -18.43
C VAL A 547 -33.93 -1.25 -17.48
N VAL A 548 -33.95 -1.65 -16.21
CA VAL A 548 -34.70 -0.98 -15.16
C VAL A 548 -33.79 0.02 -14.45
N LEU A 549 -34.10 1.31 -14.56
CA LEU A 549 -33.38 2.42 -13.94
C LEU A 549 -34.13 2.88 -12.69
N VAL A 550 -33.56 2.65 -11.50
CA VAL A 550 -34.13 3.06 -10.20
C VAL A 550 -33.35 4.24 -9.66
N ALA A 551 -33.97 5.42 -9.65
CA ALA A 551 -33.35 6.65 -9.18
C ALA A 551 -34.03 7.17 -7.90
N GLY A 552 -33.24 7.71 -6.97
CA GLY A 552 -33.74 8.43 -5.79
C GLY A 552 -33.09 9.79 -5.63
N GLY A 553 -33.89 10.87 -5.57
CA GLY A 553 -33.39 12.24 -5.46
C GLY A 553 -32.44 12.60 -6.60
N ILE A 554 -31.28 13.20 -6.27
CA ILE A 554 -30.24 13.56 -7.26
C ILE A 554 -29.57 12.35 -7.94
N GLY A 555 -29.84 11.13 -7.47
CA GLY A 555 -29.42 9.88 -8.13
C GLY A 555 -30.01 9.67 -9.53
N ILE A 556 -30.88 10.57 -10.00
CA ILE A 556 -31.38 10.61 -11.39
C ILE A 556 -30.29 10.95 -12.42
N THR A 557 -29.28 11.71 -12.00
CA THR A 557 -28.24 12.26 -12.88
C THR A 557 -27.50 11.20 -13.73
N PRO A 558 -26.99 10.07 -13.18
CA PRO A 558 -26.40 9.02 -14.00
C PRO A 558 -27.43 8.33 -14.91
N MET A 559 -28.73 8.36 -14.60
CA MET A 559 -29.78 7.74 -15.42
C MET A 559 -30.14 8.62 -16.62
N LEU A 560 -30.16 9.94 -16.43
CA LEU A 560 -30.32 10.89 -17.54
C LEU A 560 -29.12 10.81 -18.50
N ASN A 561 -27.92 10.54 -18.01
CA ASN A 561 -26.78 10.26 -18.88
C ASN A 561 -27.06 9.09 -19.83
N VAL A 562 -27.62 7.99 -19.30
CA VAL A 562 -27.98 6.80 -20.10
C VAL A 562 -29.07 7.13 -21.10
N ILE A 563 -30.15 7.78 -20.65
CA ILE A 563 -31.30 8.13 -21.47
C ILE A 563 -30.91 9.08 -22.60
N ASN A 564 -30.15 10.13 -22.32
CA ASN A 564 -29.74 11.10 -23.33
C ASN A 564 -28.74 10.51 -24.32
N ARG A 565 -27.93 9.53 -23.91
CA ARG A 565 -27.09 8.79 -24.85
C ARG A 565 -27.91 7.87 -25.75
N HIS A 566 -28.95 7.24 -25.20
CA HIS A 566 -29.88 6.42 -25.97
C HIS A 566 -30.52 7.21 -27.11
N ARG A 567 -30.82 8.51 -26.93
CA ARG A 567 -31.35 9.41 -27.99
C ARG A 567 -30.53 9.42 -29.28
N HIS A 568 -29.21 9.27 -29.16
CA HIS A 568 -28.27 9.42 -30.27
C HIS A 568 -27.75 8.07 -30.77
N GLN A 569 -28.34 6.96 -30.31
CA GLN A 569 -28.03 5.63 -30.82
C GLN A 569 -28.94 5.30 -32.00
N ASN A 570 -28.37 4.78 -33.09
CA ASN A 570 -29.13 4.49 -34.31
C ASN A 570 -29.95 3.18 -34.24
N VAL A 571 -29.78 2.37 -33.19
CA VAL A 571 -30.42 1.06 -33.04
C VAL A 571 -31.01 0.94 -31.64
N HIS A 572 -32.33 0.84 -31.53
CA HIS A 572 -33.04 0.72 -30.25
C HIS A 572 -33.60 -0.70 -30.07
N THR A 573 -32.74 -1.66 -29.71
CA THR A 573 -33.21 -3.00 -29.30
C THR A 573 -33.55 -3.07 -27.81
N THR A 574 -32.93 -2.21 -27.00
CA THR A 574 -33.13 -2.18 -25.54
C THR A 574 -34.22 -1.20 -25.16
N THR A 575 -35.13 -1.64 -24.29
CA THR A 575 -36.15 -0.78 -23.66
C THR A 575 -35.70 -0.32 -22.29
N PHE A 576 -35.95 0.94 -21.95
CA PHE A 576 -35.59 1.50 -20.64
C PHE A 576 -36.85 1.78 -19.81
N HIS A 577 -36.83 1.33 -18.56
CA HIS A 577 -37.88 1.58 -17.56
C HIS A 577 -37.32 2.45 -16.45
N LEU A 578 -37.59 3.74 -16.48
CA LEU A 578 -37.17 4.69 -15.46
C LEU A 578 -38.20 4.77 -14.34
N HIS A 579 -37.79 4.45 -13.12
CA HIS A 579 -38.55 4.65 -11.89
C HIS A 579 -37.80 5.66 -11.02
N TRP A 580 -38.33 6.88 -10.90
CA TRP A 580 -37.66 7.96 -10.18
C TRP A 580 -38.47 8.42 -8.96
N VAL A 581 -37.85 8.34 -7.79
CA VAL A 581 -38.43 8.72 -6.51
C VAL A 581 -37.86 10.05 -6.03
N VAL A 582 -38.73 11.02 -5.78
CA VAL A 582 -38.38 12.35 -5.29
C VAL A 582 -39.14 12.73 -4.02
N ARG A 583 -38.71 13.81 -3.36
CA ARG A 583 -39.43 14.34 -2.20
C ARG A 583 -40.59 15.22 -2.67
N THR A 584 -40.33 16.18 -3.56
CA THR A 584 -41.32 17.15 -4.05
C THR A 584 -41.37 17.17 -5.58
N THR A 585 -42.41 17.77 -6.16
CA THR A 585 -42.52 17.98 -7.62
C THR A 585 -41.44 18.92 -8.15
N ASP A 586 -40.97 19.87 -7.34
CA ASP A 586 -39.88 20.78 -7.71
C ASP A 586 -38.58 20.03 -8.06
N ASP A 587 -38.34 18.87 -7.45
CA ASP A 587 -37.20 18.03 -7.78
C ASP A 587 -37.28 17.46 -9.20
N ILE A 588 -38.48 17.21 -9.71
CA ILE A 588 -38.72 16.74 -11.09
C ILE A 588 -38.44 17.88 -12.06
N LEU A 589 -38.96 19.07 -11.76
CA LEU A 589 -38.76 20.28 -12.56
C LEU A 589 -37.28 20.73 -12.57
N ALA A 590 -36.51 20.42 -11.53
CA ALA A 590 -35.09 20.78 -11.42
C ALA A 590 -34.18 20.21 -12.53
N VAL A 591 -34.65 19.25 -13.33
CA VAL A 591 -33.89 18.64 -14.44
C VAL A 591 -34.71 18.52 -15.72
N GLU A 592 -35.82 19.25 -15.84
CA GLU A 592 -36.76 19.10 -16.95
C GLU A 592 -36.10 19.38 -18.32
N ASP A 593 -35.25 20.41 -18.40
CA ASP A 593 -34.51 20.79 -19.62
C ASP A 593 -33.56 19.68 -20.10
N LEU A 594 -33.10 18.83 -19.17
CA LEU A 594 -32.17 17.74 -19.46
C LEU A 594 -32.89 16.41 -19.69
N MET A 595 -34.17 16.30 -19.35
CA MET A 595 -34.91 15.04 -19.37
C MET A 595 -35.93 14.98 -20.50
N PHE A 596 -36.64 16.07 -20.78
CA PHE A 596 -37.75 16.08 -21.73
C PHE A 596 -37.39 16.66 -23.10
N PRO A 597 -38.09 16.25 -24.18
CA PRO A 597 -39.06 15.14 -24.24
C PRO A 597 -38.37 13.79 -24.12
N LEU A 598 -38.98 12.73 -23.58
CA LEU A 598 -38.32 11.41 -23.47
C LEU A 598 -38.11 10.75 -24.85
N PRO A 599 -37.01 9.99 -25.08
CA PRO A 599 -36.80 9.29 -26.33
C PRO A 599 -37.66 8.03 -26.46
N ASP A 600 -37.81 7.56 -27.69
CA ASP A 600 -38.47 6.29 -27.99
C ASP A 600 -37.82 5.11 -27.25
N GLY A 601 -38.67 4.20 -26.77
CA GLY A 601 -38.23 3.04 -25.99
C GLY A 601 -37.94 3.33 -24.52
N VAL A 602 -38.10 4.59 -24.06
CA VAL A 602 -37.99 4.96 -22.63
C VAL A 602 -39.37 5.17 -22.01
N LYS A 603 -39.69 4.40 -20.98
CA LYS A 603 -40.92 4.54 -20.18
C LYS A 603 -40.55 5.03 -18.79
N ALA A 604 -41.04 6.20 -18.40
CA ALA A 604 -40.77 6.78 -17.09
C ALA A 604 -41.99 6.72 -16.16
N THR A 605 -41.74 6.50 -14.88
CA THR A 605 -42.73 6.57 -13.79
C THR A 605 -42.13 7.36 -12.64
N PHE A 606 -42.82 8.42 -12.24
CA PHE A 606 -42.37 9.36 -11.22
C PHE A 606 -43.14 9.12 -9.91
N TYR A 607 -42.43 9.13 -8.79
CA TYR A 607 -42.99 8.93 -7.46
C TYR A 607 -42.65 10.12 -6.54
N VAL A 608 -43.67 10.74 -5.96
CA VAL A 608 -43.51 11.88 -5.04
C VAL A 608 -43.85 11.43 -3.62
N THR A 609 -42.93 11.63 -2.68
CA THR A 609 -43.03 11.08 -1.32
C THR A 609 -43.37 12.09 -0.22
N ALA A 610 -43.36 13.39 -0.51
CA ALA A 610 -43.89 14.39 0.42
C ALA A 610 -45.41 14.18 0.56
N PRO A 611 -45.99 14.42 1.74
CA PRO A 611 -47.43 14.28 1.92
C PRO A 611 -48.14 15.27 1.00
N ALA A 612 -48.99 14.75 0.11
CA ALA A 612 -50.00 15.56 -0.55
C ALA A 612 -51.00 16.08 0.48
N ASP A 613 -51.72 17.14 0.15
CA ASP A 613 -52.96 17.46 0.82
C ASP A 613 -53.89 16.24 0.73
N LYS A 614 -54.67 15.94 1.78
CA LYS A 614 -55.42 14.66 1.92
C LYS A 614 -56.48 14.40 0.82
N THR A 615 -56.64 15.35 -0.10
CA THR A 615 -57.63 15.41 -1.17
C THR A 615 -57.07 15.07 -2.56
N MET A 616 -55.76 14.83 -2.71
CA MET A 616 -55.19 14.49 -4.02
C MET A 616 -55.36 13.01 -4.37
N ASP A 617 -55.75 12.74 -5.62
CA ASP A 617 -55.80 11.39 -6.19
C ASP A 617 -54.43 10.70 -6.15
N ALA A 618 -54.44 9.36 -6.12
CA ALA A 618 -53.22 8.53 -6.08
C ALA A 618 -52.27 8.81 -7.26
N THR A 619 -52.81 9.27 -8.38
CA THR A 619 -52.10 9.75 -9.56
C THR A 619 -52.49 11.21 -9.85
N SER A 620 -51.50 12.08 -9.96
CA SER A 620 -51.67 13.51 -10.25
C SER A 620 -50.79 13.92 -11.42
N ASN A 621 -51.10 15.05 -12.06
CA ASN A 621 -50.34 15.53 -13.23
C ASN A 621 -49.48 16.75 -12.87
N LEU A 622 -48.29 16.82 -13.45
CA LEU A 622 -47.36 17.94 -13.35
C LEU A 622 -47.14 18.54 -14.74
N GLN A 623 -47.31 19.85 -14.89
CA GLN A 623 -46.99 20.53 -16.15
C GLN A 623 -45.48 20.81 -16.21
N VAL A 624 -44.84 20.46 -17.32
CA VAL A 624 -43.43 20.76 -17.59
C VAL A 624 -43.29 21.93 -18.56
N HIS A 625 -42.08 22.47 -18.73
CA HIS A 625 -41.80 23.63 -19.59
C HIS A 625 -42.22 23.46 -21.06
N THR A 626 -42.31 22.21 -21.56
CA THR A 626 -42.82 21.92 -22.92
C THR A 626 -44.32 22.17 -23.06
N GLY A 627 -45.02 22.37 -21.95
CA GLY A 627 -46.48 22.49 -21.87
C GLY A 627 -47.19 21.15 -21.62
N ASP A 628 -46.47 20.03 -21.72
CA ASP A 628 -47.02 18.69 -21.51
C ASP A 628 -47.35 18.42 -20.04
N TYR A 629 -48.37 17.60 -19.81
CA TYR A 629 -48.74 17.11 -18.48
C TYR A 629 -48.23 15.69 -18.27
N ILE A 630 -47.44 15.52 -17.22
CA ILE A 630 -46.78 14.25 -16.90
C ILE A 630 -47.39 13.67 -15.63
N PRO A 631 -47.89 12.42 -15.67
CA PRO A 631 -48.44 11.79 -14.49
C PRO A 631 -47.34 11.39 -13.51
N TYR A 632 -47.61 11.58 -12.22
CA TYR A 632 -46.80 11.08 -11.13
C TYR A 632 -47.68 10.38 -10.08
N THR A 633 -47.10 9.40 -9.39
CA THR A 633 -47.77 8.62 -8.35
C THR A 633 -47.38 9.15 -6.97
N GLN A 634 -48.35 9.32 -6.09
CA GLN A 634 -48.10 9.70 -4.70
C GLN A 634 -47.66 8.49 -3.87
N GLY A 635 -46.64 8.67 -3.03
CA GLY A 635 -46.11 7.64 -2.14
C GLY A 635 -44.81 6.98 -2.61
N LYS A 636 -44.46 5.87 -1.97
CA LYS A 636 -43.23 5.11 -2.28
C LYS A 636 -43.53 4.03 -3.31
N PRO A 637 -42.60 3.75 -4.24
CA PRO A 637 -42.75 2.64 -5.18
C PRO A 637 -42.74 1.29 -4.46
N ILE A 638 -43.52 0.34 -4.98
CA ILE A 638 -43.44 -1.07 -4.60
C ILE A 638 -42.49 -1.75 -5.60
N LEU A 639 -41.25 -2.00 -5.20
CA LEU A 639 -40.20 -2.50 -6.10
C LEU A 639 -40.56 -3.85 -6.76
N ASP A 640 -41.37 -4.67 -6.09
CA ASP A 640 -41.83 -5.97 -6.60
C ASP A 640 -42.72 -5.83 -7.85
N GLU A 641 -43.34 -4.67 -8.10
CA GLU A 641 -44.19 -4.47 -9.28
C GLU A 641 -43.40 -4.27 -10.57
N PHE A 642 -42.14 -3.81 -10.47
CA PHE A 642 -41.30 -3.51 -11.63
C PHE A 642 -39.92 -4.18 -11.60
N ILE A 643 -39.57 -4.91 -10.54
CA ILE A 643 -38.43 -5.83 -10.49
C ILE A 643 -38.97 -7.22 -10.17
N ASN A 644 -39.56 -7.88 -11.18
CA ASN A 644 -40.08 -9.24 -11.05
C ASN A 644 -39.91 -10.03 -12.35
N THR A 645 -39.88 -11.35 -12.25
CA THR A 645 -39.73 -12.26 -13.39
C THR A 645 -40.99 -12.36 -14.24
N GLY A 646 -42.18 -12.08 -13.69
CA GLY A 646 -43.45 -12.17 -14.42
C GLY A 646 -43.56 -11.14 -15.55
N ARG A 647 -43.14 -9.90 -15.31
CA ARG A 647 -43.13 -8.80 -16.28
C ARG A 647 -42.07 -8.98 -17.38
N TYR A 648 -41.01 -9.70 -17.08
CA TYR A 648 -39.81 -9.84 -17.91
C TYR A 648 -39.54 -11.31 -18.27
N HIS A 649 -40.60 -12.07 -18.52
CA HIS A 649 -40.47 -13.48 -18.80
C HIS A 649 -39.72 -13.72 -20.13
N GLY A 650 -38.60 -14.44 -20.06
CA GLY A 650 -37.76 -14.74 -21.22
C GLY A 650 -36.92 -13.58 -21.74
N THR A 651 -36.87 -12.44 -21.03
CA THR A 651 -36.04 -11.30 -21.42
C THR A 651 -34.78 -11.20 -20.55
N LYS A 652 -33.67 -10.75 -21.14
CA LYS A 652 -32.46 -10.40 -20.40
C LYS A 652 -32.64 -9.03 -19.78
N VAL A 653 -32.61 -8.96 -18.46
CA VAL A 653 -32.83 -7.71 -17.71
C VAL A 653 -31.59 -7.26 -16.96
N GLY A 654 -31.24 -5.99 -17.14
CA GLY A 654 -30.27 -5.29 -16.32
C GLY A 654 -30.99 -4.32 -15.38
N VAL A 655 -30.57 -4.24 -14.11
CA VAL A 655 -31.10 -3.28 -13.14
C VAL A 655 -30.00 -2.34 -12.71
N MET A 656 -30.29 -1.04 -12.73
CA MET A 656 -29.39 0.01 -12.28
C MET A 656 -30.05 0.82 -11.18
N ALA A 657 -29.33 1.07 -10.08
CA ALA A 657 -29.85 1.86 -8.98
C ALA A 657 -28.88 2.93 -8.47
N CYS A 658 -29.39 4.15 -8.26
CA CYS A 658 -28.66 5.24 -7.60
C CYS A 658 -29.60 6.05 -6.70
N GLY A 659 -29.19 6.30 -5.47
CA GLY A 659 -30.01 7.08 -4.53
C GLY A 659 -29.74 6.69 -3.08
N PRO A 660 -30.71 6.91 -2.17
CA PRO A 660 -30.56 6.59 -0.75
C PRO A 660 -30.14 5.13 -0.52
N PRO A 661 -29.26 4.85 0.46
CA PRO A 661 -28.71 3.50 0.67
C PRO A 661 -29.74 2.38 0.82
N ARG A 662 -30.90 2.66 1.42
CA ARG A 662 -31.99 1.68 1.58
C ARG A 662 -32.63 1.32 0.24
N LEU A 663 -32.92 2.30 -0.61
CA LEU A 663 -33.52 2.09 -1.94
C LEU A 663 -32.61 1.24 -2.82
N VAL A 664 -31.31 1.58 -2.86
CA VAL A 664 -30.32 0.84 -3.66
C VAL A 664 -30.14 -0.59 -3.13
N GLN A 665 -30.09 -0.78 -1.81
CA GLN A 665 -29.99 -2.10 -1.20
C GLN A 665 -31.20 -2.99 -1.51
N GLU A 666 -32.40 -2.43 -1.46
CA GLU A 666 -33.64 -3.15 -1.77
C GLU A 666 -33.70 -3.55 -3.25
N ALA A 667 -33.39 -2.61 -4.16
CA ALA A 667 -33.27 -2.90 -5.58
C ALA A 667 -32.23 -4.00 -5.87
N GLN A 668 -31.09 -3.96 -5.19
CA GLN A 668 -30.05 -5.00 -5.30
C GLN A 668 -30.56 -6.37 -4.87
N TRP A 669 -31.23 -6.45 -3.72
CA TRP A 669 -31.79 -7.69 -3.19
C TRP A 669 -32.86 -8.28 -4.11
N ARG A 670 -33.79 -7.45 -4.62
CA ARG A 670 -34.83 -7.90 -5.56
C ARG A 670 -34.27 -8.36 -6.88
N SER A 671 -33.30 -7.64 -7.43
CA SER A 671 -32.61 -8.03 -8.67
C SER A 671 -31.94 -9.39 -8.52
N HIS A 672 -31.25 -9.62 -7.39
CA HIS A 672 -30.64 -10.91 -7.08
C HIS A 672 -31.67 -12.04 -7.03
N ASN A 673 -32.83 -11.85 -6.39
CA ASN A 673 -33.89 -12.86 -6.34
C ASN A 673 -34.50 -13.17 -7.72
N CYS A 674 -34.48 -12.21 -8.63
CA CYS A 674 -34.93 -12.38 -10.02
C CYS A 674 -33.83 -12.91 -10.95
N CYS A 675 -32.60 -13.12 -10.46
CA CYS A 675 -31.41 -13.40 -11.28
C CYS A 675 -31.13 -12.33 -12.35
N PHE A 676 -31.47 -11.08 -12.07
CA PHE A 676 -31.16 -9.94 -12.94
C PHE A 676 -29.78 -9.38 -12.58
N ASP A 677 -29.01 -9.00 -13.61
CA ASP A 677 -27.73 -8.36 -13.43
C ASP A 677 -27.92 -6.96 -12.85
N PHE A 678 -27.04 -6.57 -11.92
CA PHE A 678 -27.25 -5.35 -11.12
C PHE A 678 -26.02 -4.45 -11.14
N HIS A 679 -26.24 -3.15 -11.35
CA HIS A 679 -25.27 -2.08 -11.14
C HIS A 679 -25.80 -1.10 -10.10
N LYS A 680 -24.96 -0.76 -9.12
CA LYS A 680 -25.22 0.36 -8.20
C LYS A 680 -24.24 1.48 -8.47
N GLU A 681 -24.77 2.68 -8.62
CA GLU A 681 -23.98 3.91 -8.65
C GLU A 681 -24.03 4.53 -7.26
N VAL A 682 -22.88 4.67 -6.60
CA VAL A 682 -22.83 5.18 -5.23
C VAL A 682 -21.75 6.24 -5.08
N PHE A 683 -22.20 7.44 -4.77
CA PHE A 683 -21.39 8.60 -4.45
C PHE A 683 -21.36 8.76 -2.93
N ILE A 684 -20.41 8.12 -2.26
CA ILE A 684 -20.25 8.16 -0.79
C ILE A 684 -19.15 9.17 -0.43
N PHE A 685 -19.38 10.45 -0.72
CA PHE A 685 -18.52 11.52 -0.21
C PHE A 685 -18.98 11.83 1.21
#